data_AF-A0A8T0E972-F1
#
_entry.id   AF-A0A8T0E972-F1
#
_cell.length_a   1.000
_cell.length_b   1.000
_cell.length_c   1.000
_cell.angle_alpha   90.00
_cell.angle_beta   90.00
_cell.angle_gamma   90.00
#
_symmetry.space_group_name_H-M   'P 1'
#
loop_
_entity.id
_entity.type
_entity.pdbx_description
1 polymer ?
#
loop_
_entity_poly.entity_id
_entity_poly.type
_entity_poly.pdbx_seq_one_letter_code
_entity_poly.pdbx_strand_id
1 'polypeptide(L)'
;METETVKSRTLPQYSDGSPYGSINGNNGTTENSKKGLSLWLASIFIVGEMAGSGVLALPRAVADAGWGGIGLIFFCGGISLYSGICLGHCWSMVEERYEGYKEKSRYPYPCIAEKAYGMKMRYFVSFCIDINLFGVAVVFLLLSSQLIGTLAASWGISFCYWILIFAAILCPLMWLGTPEDFWPAAVIALGTTVTACVILIVLIAEEAVSVGSVKYPAPSVKSFFLSYGTMLFAFGGAASFPTFQNDMRDRTLFPKAATFGFLALLALYMPVAILGYYVYGDSLQANVLDSLPFSVAKSAISVMLALHMFFAFLLVINAPAQDIEEFFKLPKNFGWKRVTLRTIIMVAAAFVALSVPRFGKVLNLVGGSATTLTSVIFPCLFYFKLCSQQDPTWPVRSISLLEKMEDIFTEGGDDTNEDDTSKTTGHESKGLSFWIASVFIVGQMAGSGVLALPAAMRDAGWSGIPLLLFSCLNSLYAGICLGRCWSILEERYEEYKGKVFVSFCIDVNLFGVAIVFLLLSSQLIASVAHNSGVTFCYWVLILAVCLCPLMWLGTPDDFWPAAVIALGTTITACVLLIVLIARDAASSIHPNYPSPDPTKFFLAFGTIYFSFGGAASFPTFQNDMKNRNDFAKAATMGFAFLLLLYLPVAILGYVTYGDKVQDDVIDSISNSTVKSVIQVLLALHMLFAFLLVINASSQEFEEFFKIPNKFGWKRVVIRSSMMLFIIFMAQSIPKFGKVLSLVGGSAITLTASVFPCIFYYRLCSLTQSDWPERYIPLHEKIYLIVIIVYGILGGCMSTYAAVNGIVQPDSFVPPCYEYDKKEIDESSKTNDIEEKKGISVWIASIFIAGQMAGSGVLALPASLLAAGWGGIPLLIFLCLNALYAGICLGRCWSILEERYEEYRTKFRYPYPAIAYRAYGRKTKYFVSFCIHVNLFGVVIVFLLLSSQLISSVAEELGISFCYWILILSALICPLMWLGTPDDFWPAAVLALATTFVACIMLIALIIRDLSEARPAVYPPTSVPNYFLSFGTIYFSFGGAASFPTFQNDMKNRDEFSKAATIGFVVILLLYLPVAILGYVVYGDKLMPDVLQSISPSVIKNIIQMLLALHMIFAFLLVINPASQEFEEFFKVSKDFGWKRVAIRSTMMLFILFVALSVPKFGKVLNFVGGSAITLTASVFPCIFYYRLCSQKDPNWPERYIPLHEKIYLIVIIVCGIVGGSISSYAAFIEIVAPHSFNPPCYVNLTAASIP
;
A
#
# COMPACT_ATOMS: atom_id res chain seq x y z
N MET A 1 -25.33 -19.61 68.87
CA MET A 1 -25.84 -19.66 67.48
C MET A 1 -25.96 -18.22 66.98
N GLU A 2 -24.87 -17.45 67.01
CA GLU A 2 -23.58 -17.57 66.25
C GLU A 2 -23.73 -16.87 64.90
N THR A 3 -23.16 -15.69 64.66
CA THR A 3 -21.72 -15.33 64.48
C THR A 3 -21.14 -15.82 63.14
N GLU A 4 -20.26 -15.08 62.46
CA GLU A 4 -19.43 -13.96 62.94
C GLU A 4 -19.34 -12.77 61.93
N THR A 5 -18.44 -11.82 62.21
CA THR A 5 -18.43 -10.46 61.62
C THR A 5 -17.38 -10.28 60.53
N VAL A 6 -17.69 -9.43 59.54
CA VAL A 6 -16.68 -8.84 58.66
C VAL A 6 -15.92 -7.77 59.45
N LYS A 7 -14.63 -8.01 59.73
CA LYS A 7 -13.74 -7.02 60.37
C LYS A 7 -13.12 -6.08 59.35
N SER A 8 -13.25 -4.78 59.59
CA SER A 8 -12.47 -3.75 58.92
C SER A 8 -10.99 -3.84 59.31
N ARG A 9 -10.10 -3.50 58.37
CA ARG A 9 -8.73 -3.08 58.70
C ARG A 9 -8.23 -2.01 57.73
N THR A 10 -7.40 -1.13 58.26
CA THR A 10 -6.97 0.14 57.67
C THR A 10 -5.79 -0.01 56.70
N LEU A 11 -5.66 0.95 55.80
CA LEU A 11 -4.46 1.15 54.98
C LEU A 11 -3.21 1.34 55.86
N PRO A 12 -2.06 0.73 55.51
CA PRO A 12 -0.76 1.19 55.97
C PRO A 12 -0.35 2.46 55.20
N GLN A 13 0.20 3.45 55.91
CA GLN A 13 1.04 4.46 55.26
C GLN A 13 2.38 3.82 54.86
N TYR A 14 3.03 4.36 53.83
CA TYR A 14 4.47 4.17 53.63
C TYR A 14 5.13 5.53 53.41
N SER A 15 6.31 5.71 54.00
CA SER A 15 7.02 6.99 54.09
C SER A 15 8.13 7.12 53.06
N ASP A 16 8.60 8.34 52.86
CA ASP A 16 9.83 8.63 52.10
C ASP A 16 11.04 7.88 52.66
N GLY A 17 11.98 7.57 51.77
CA GLY A 17 13.27 6.96 52.11
C GLY A 17 13.97 6.35 50.90
N SER A 18 14.99 7.04 50.37
CA SER A 18 15.96 6.40 49.48
C SER A 18 16.95 5.57 50.31
N PRO A 19 17.57 4.55 49.69
CA PRO A 19 19.03 4.51 49.79
C PRO A 19 19.71 3.96 48.52
N TYR A 20 20.71 4.70 48.03
CA TYR A 20 21.86 4.09 47.35
C TYR A 20 22.92 3.79 48.41
N GLY A 21 23.46 2.57 48.45
CA GLY A 21 24.46 2.13 49.42
C GLY A 21 25.47 1.17 48.82
N SER A 22 26.76 1.43 49.04
CA SER A 22 27.90 0.65 48.52
C SER A 22 28.30 -0.49 49.46
N ILE A 23 28.94 -1.55 48.93
CA ILE A 23 30.02 -2.33 49.59
C ILE A 23 30.71 -3.29 48.60
N ASN A 24 32.03 -3.50 48.77
CA ASN A 24 32.88 -4.45 48.02
C ASN A 24 33.12 -5.75 48.82
N GLY A 25 33.46 -6.89 48.19
CA GLY A 25 33.88 -8.08 48.98
C GLY A 25 34.12 -9.44 48.26
N ASN A 26 35.23 -9.56 47.53
CA ASN A 26 35.93 -10.75 47.01
C ASN A 26 35.53 -12.22 47.39
N ASN A 27 35.53 -13.05 46.33
CA ASN A 27 36.15 -14.39 46.18
C ASN A 27 35.49 -15.68 46.74
N GLY A 28 35.44 -16.69 45.85
CA GLY A 28 35.00 -18.07 46.12
C GLY A 28 35.02 -18.95 44.87
N THR A 29 36.13 -19.02 44.15
CA THR A 29 36.21 -19.63 42.81
C THR A 29 36.18 -21.16 42.80
N THR A 30 35.11 -21.73 42.24
CA THR A 30 35.18 -23.00 41.51
C THR A 30 34.78 -22.75 40.05
N GLU A 31 35.74 -22.84 39.13
CA GLU A 31 35.48 -22.71 37.70
C GLU A 31 34.77 -23.96 37.15
N ASN A 32 33.47 -24.07 37.42
CA ASN A 32 32.59 -24.80 36.51
C ASN A 32 32.62 -24.04 35.16
N SER A 33 33.46 -24.52 34.23
CA SER A 33 33.61 -23.91 32.91
C SER A 33 32.25 -23.85 32.22
N LYS A 34 31.66 -22.65 32.14
CA LYS A 34 30.30 -22.42 31.63
C LYS A 34 30.10 -23.16 30.30
N LYS A 35 29.29 -24.23 30.31
CA LYS A 35 28.93 -24.98 29.11
C LYS A 35 28.18 -24.07 28.14
N GLY A 36 28.58 -24.11 26.87
CA GLY A 36 28.01 -23.30 25.81
C GLY A 36 28.95 -23.14 24.63
N LEU A 37 28.40 -22.69 23.50
CA LEU A 37 29.13 -22.48 22.25
C LEU A 37 30.19 -21.38 22.42
N SER A 38 31.37 -21.56 21.84
CA SER A 38 32.37 -20.50 21.72
C SER A 38 31.99 -19.52 20.59
N LEU A 39 32.63 -18.35 20.56
CA LEU A 39 32.54 -17.38 19.45
C LEU A 39 32.66 -18.08 18.08
N TRP A 40 33.75 -18.84 17.90
CA TRP A 40 34.05 -19.54 16.65
C TRP A 40 33.03 -20.64 16.35
N LEU A 41 32.62 -21.42 17.35
CA LEU A 41 31.64 -22.48 17.13
C LEU A 41 30.25 -21.90 16.76
N ALA A 42 29.85 -20.78 17.34
CA ALA A 42 28.62 -20.08 16.95
C ALA A 42 28.70 -19.56 15.49
N SER A 43 29.85 -19.03 15.05
CA SER A 43 30.06 -18.71 13.62
C SER A 43 29.97 -19.95 12.72
N ILE A 44 30.51 -21.10 13.15
CA ILE A 44 30.40 -22.37 12.40
C ILE A 44 28.95 -22.83 12.28
N PHE A 45 28.11 -22.65 13.32
CA PHE A 45 26.67 -22.93 13.23
C PHE A 45 25.97 -22.04 12.20
N ILE A 46 26.26 -20.73 12.19
CA ILE A 46 25.69 -19.77 11.22
C ILE A 46 26.06 -20.15 9.77
N VAL A 47 27.34 -20.44 9.50
CA VAL A 47 27.77 -20.86 8.14
C VAL A 47 27.22 -22.26 7.79
N GLY A 48 27.21 -23.18 8.76
CA GLY A 48 26.75 -24.56 8.61
C GLY A 48 25.24 -24.70 8.38
N GLU A 49 24.43 -23.73 8.83
CA GLU A 49 23.02 -23.61 8.50
C GLU A 49 22.79 -23.03 7.09
N MET A 50 23.54 -21.98 6.73
CA MET A 50 23.17 -21.11 5.61
C MET A 50 23.82 -21.48 4.27
N ALA A 51 25.06 -21.99 4.28
CA ALA A 51 25.92 -22.00 3.09
C ALA A 51 25.40 -22.86 1.92
N GLY A 52 24.73 -23.97 2.19
CA GLY A 52 24.46 -25.01 1.19
C GLY A 52 23.72 -24.54 -0.06
N SER A 53 22.50 -24.03 0.11
CA SER A 53 21.66 -23.61 -1.02
C SER A 53 22.17 -22.34 -1.70
N GLY A 54 22.90 -21.48 -0.97
CA GLY A 54 23.53 -20.29 -1.54
C GLY A 54 24.58 -20.63 -2.59
N VAL A 55 25.50 -21.55 -2.28
CA VAL A 55 26.55 -22.01 -3.22
C VAL A 55 25.97 -22.53 -4.55
N LEU A 56 24.85 -23.24 -4.49
CA LEU A 56 24.23 -23.84 -5.68
C LEU A 56 23.47 -22.83 -6.56
N ALA A 57 22.80 -21.84 -5.95
CA ALA A 57 21.85 -20.97 -6.62
C ALA A 57 22.36 -19.54 -6.90
N LEU A 58 23.32 -19.03 -6.12
CA LEU A 58 23.84 -17.67 -6.29
C LEU A 58 24.51 -17.40 -7.65
N PRO A 59 25.21 -18.35 -8.31
CA PRO A 59 25.69 -18.13 -9.68
C PRO A 59 24.55 -17.82 -10.66
N ARG A 60 23.39 -18.49 -10.51
CA ARG A 60 22.19 -18.20 -11.32
C ARG A 60 21.56 -16.87 -10.91
N ALA A 61 21.55 -16.53 -9.62
CA ALA A 61 21.09 -15.22 -9.16
C ALA A 61 21.95 -14.09 -9.76
N VAL A 62 23.28 -14.23 -9.83
CA VAL A 62 24.13 -13.25 -10.52
C VAL A 62 23.85 -13.24 -12.02
N ALA A 63 23.60 -14.37 -12.68
CA ALA A 63 23.17 -14.38 -14.08
C ALA A 63 21.83 -13.62 -14.30
N ASP A 64 20.87 -13.80 -13.39
CA ASP A 64 19.54 -13.16 -13.46
C ASP A 64 19.56 -11.66 -13.09
N ALA A 65 20.54 -11.18 -12.32
CA ALA A 65 20.78 -9.75 -12.02
C ALA A 65 21.97 -9.13 -12.78
N GLY A 66 22.57 -9.87 -13.72
CA GLY A 66 23.81 -9.50 -14.40
C GLY A 66 24.97 -9.18 -13.43
N TRP A 67 25.98 -8.45 -13.92
CA TRP A 67 27.13 -8.05 -13.11
C TRP A 67 26.77 -7.17 -11.89
N GLY A 68 25.63 -6.46 -11.94
CA GLY A 68 25.08 -5.75 -10.78
C GLY A 68 24.66 -6.68 -9.62
N GLY A 69 24.43 -7.96 -9.90
CA GLY A 69 24.19 -9.00 -8.89
C GLY A 69 25.32 -9.13 -7.85
N ILE A 70 26.56 -8.76 -8.19
CA ILE A 70 27.68 -8.75 -7.23
C ILE A 70 27.44 -7.72 -6.12
N GLY A 71 27.00 -6.50 -6.48
CA GLY A 71 26.61 -5.48 -5.50
C GLY A 71 25.36 -5.88 -4.72
N LEU A 72 24.44 -6.59 -5.36
CA LEU A 72 23.22 -7.10 -4.74
C LEU A 72 23.50 -8.21 -3.69
N ILE A 73 24.53 -9.04 -3.89
CA ILE A 73 25.02 -10.00 -2.86
C ILE A 73 25.52 -9.24 -1.63
N PHE A 74 26.36 -8.22 -1.80
CA PHE A 74 26.84 -7.40 -0.68
C PHE A 74 25.69 -6.69 0.05
N PHE A 75 24.71 -6.14 -0.68
CA PHE A 75 23.54 -5.51 -0.11
C PHE A 75 22.70 -6.50 0.72
N CYS A 76 22.33 -7.65 0.13
CA CYS A 76 21.53 -8.67 0.82
C CYS A 76 22.25 -9.26 2.04
N GLY A 77 23.56 -9.49 1.95
CA GLY A 77 24.39 -9.92 3.08
C GLY A 77 24.46 -8.87 4.18
N GLY A 78 24.69 -7.60 3.82
CA GLY A 78 24.79 -6.48 4.76
C GLY A 78 23.50 -6.23 5.55
N ILE A 79 22.35 -6.17 4.88
CA ILE A 79 21.05 -5.95 5.56
C ILE A 79 20.66 -7.14 6.44
N SER A 80 20.98 -8.37 6.03
CA SER A 80 20.69 -9.60 6.80
C SER A 80 21.63 -9.75 8.01
N LEU A 81 22.90 -9.32 7.89
CA LEU A 81 23.82 -9.22 9.01
C LEU A 81 23.36 -8.16 10.03
N TYR A 82 23.02 -6.95 9.57
CA TYR A 82 22.59 -5.87 10.45
C TYR A 82 21.31 -6.21 11.21
N SER A 83 20.29 -6.72 10.52
CA SER A 83 19.06 -7.21 11.16
C SER A 83 19.31 -8.40 12.09
N GLY A 84 20.19 -9.34 11.74
CA GLY A 84 20.66 -10.40 12.64
C GLY A 84 21.31 -9.88 13.93
N ILE A 85 22.11 -8.80 13.84
CA ILE A 85 22.71 -8.12 15.01
C ILE A 85 21.63 -7.42 15.84
N CYS A 86 20.70 -6.69 15.23
CA CYS A 86 19.55 -6.11 15.92
C CYS A 86 18.74 -7.18 16.68
N LEU A 87 18.52 -8.35 16.08
CA LEU A 87 17.85 -9.47 16.73
C LEU A 87 18.65 -9.99 17.93
N GLY A 88 19.97 -10.11 17.79
CA GLY A 88 20.84 -10.51 18.89
C GLY A 88 20.84 -9.52 20.06
N HIS A 89 20.74 -8.21 19.77
CA HIS A 89 20.57 -7.18 20.79
C HIS A 89 19.18 -7.25 21.45
N CYS A 90 18.13 -7.65 20.72
CA CYS A 90 16.81 -7.89 21.31
C CYS A 90 16.85 -8.99 22.37
N TRP A 91 17.57 -10.09 22.12
CA TRP A 91 17.71 -11.17 23.09
C TRP A 91 18.43 -10.67 24.35
N SER A 92 19.57 -9.99 24.20
CA SER A 92 20.31 -9.43 25.33
C SER A 92 19.49 -8.44 26.17
N MET A 93 18.62 -7.63 25.54
CA MET A 93 17.70 -6.74 26.26
C MET A 93 16.62 -7.49 27.04
N VAL A 94 16.15 -8.64 26.55
CA VAL A 94 15.17 -9.47 27.26
C VAL A 94 15.81 -10.22 28.43
N GLU A 95 17.02 -10.75 28.23
CA GLU A 95 17.82 -11.42 29.27
C GLU A 95 18.15 -10.48 30.45
N GLU A 96 18.55 -9.24 30.15
CA GLU A 96 18.94 -8.25 31.17
C GLU A 96 17.74 -7.74 31.99
N ARG A 97 16.60 -7.47 31.34
CA ARG A 97 15.43 -6.81 31.97
C ARG A 97 14.46 -7.76 32.66
N TYR A 98 14.49 -9.06 32.35
CA TYR A 98 13.50 -10.02 32.84
C TYR A 98 14.16 -11.28 33.43
N GLU A 99 14.13 -11.41 34.76
CA GLU A 99 14.90 -12.45 35.49
C GLU A 99 14.66 -13.89 35.00
N GLY A 100 13.42 -14.23 34.63
CA GLY A 100 13.04 -15.54 34.10
C GLY A 100 13.65 -15.92 32.74
N TYR A 101 14.50 -15.05 32.16
CA TYR A 101 15.22 -15.30 30.90
C TYR A 101 16.75 -15.21 31.04
N LYS A 102 17.26 -15.11 32.28
CA LYS A 102 18.69 -15.26 32.59
C LYS A 102 19.16 -16.71 32.32
N GLU A 103 18.31 -17.70 32.58
CA GLU A 103 18.54 -19.11 32.20
C GLU A 103 18.35 -19.37 30.69
N LYS A 104 18.77 -20.54 30.19
CA LYS A 104 18.57 -20.94 28.78
C LYS A 104 17.07 -21.07 28.44
N SER A 105 16.57 -20.16 27.60
CA SER A 105 15.24 -20.27 26.98
C SER A 105 15.24 -21.34 25.88
N ARG A 106 14.08 -21.97 25.65
CA ARG A 106 13.90 -22.94 24.56
C ARG A 106 13.45 -22.29 23.24
N TYR A 107 12.70 -21.20 23.36
CA TYR A 107 12.06 -20.46 22.26
C TYR A 107 12.44 -18.96 22.35
N PRO A 108 13.74 -18.60 22.32
CA PRO A 108 14.20 -17.24 22.58
C PRO A 108 13.60 -16.20 21.62
N TYR A 109 13.41 -16.54 20.35
CA TYR A 109 12.84 -15.60 19.38
C TYR A 109 11.33 -15.31 19.62
N PRO A 110 10.45 -16.32 19.83
CA PRO A 110 9.10 -16.07 20.34
C PRO A 110 9.04 -15.31 21.68
N CYS A 111 10.03 -15.45 22.58
CA CYS A 111 10.13 -14.65 23.80
C CYS A 111 10.38 -13.16 23.54
N ILE A 112 11.25 -12.82 22.57
CA ILE A 112 11.48 -11.43 22.14
C ILE A 112 10.16 -10.80 21.68
N ALA A 113 9.41 -11.52 20.85
CA ALA A 113 8.10 -11.08 20.37
C ALA A 113 7.10 -10.90 21.53
N GLU A 114 7.11 -11.79 22.52
CA GLU A 114 6.30 -11.68 23.74
C GLU A 114 6.60 -10.39 24.52
N LYS A 115 7.88 -10.04 24.73
CA LYS A 115 8.24 -8.85 25.51
C LYS A 115 8.13 -7.56 24.72
N ALA A 116 8.32 -7.58 23.40
CA ALA A 116 8.12 -6.41 22.56
C ALA A 116 6.62 -6.03 22.40
N TYR A 117 5.76 -7.01 22.10
CA TYR A 117 4.38 -6.78 21.65
C TYR A 117 3.31 -7.70 22.28
N GLY A 118 3.66 -8.49 23.29
CA GLY A 118 2.73 -9.32 24.06
C GLY A 118 2.46 -10.71 23.47
N MET A 119 1.73 -11.54 24.23
CA MET A 119 1.50 -12.96 23.94
C MET A 119 0.92 -13.26 22.55
N LYS A 120 0.12 -12.34 21.96
CA LYS A 120 -0.37 -12.48 20.58
C LYS A 120 0.77 -12.47 19.55
N MET A 121 1.79 -11.64 19.76
CA MET A 121 2.93 -11.57 18.83
C MET A 121 3.84 -12.79 18.99
N ARG A 122 4.01 -13.32 20.21
CA ARG A 122 4.72 -14.60 20.46
C ARG A 122 4.19 -15.73 19.57
N TYR A 123 2.88 -15.96 19.56
CA TYR A 123 2.28 -17.02 18.74
C TYR A 123 2.37 -16.76 17.23
N PHE A 124 2.20 -15.51 16.79
CA PHE A 124 2.33 -15.16 15.37
C PHE A 124 3.76 -15.34 14.86
N VAL A 125 4.76 -14.95 15.66
CA VAL A 125 6.19 -15.07 15.32
C VAL A 125 6.66 -16.52 15.36
N SER A 126 6.23 -17.30 16.36
CA SER A 126 6.45 -18.75 16.43
C SER A 126 5.92 -19.45 15.17
N PHE A 127 4.67 -19.16 14.75
CA PHE A 127 4.10 -19.68 13.50
C PHE A 127 4.89 -19.28 12.23
N CYS A 128 5.41 -18.06 12.16
CA CYS A 128 6.27 -17.63 11.04
C CYS A 128 7.65 -18.33 11.05
N ILE A 129 8.23 -18.57 12.23
CA ILE A 129 9.50 -19.30 12.39
C ILE A 129 9.31 -20.77 12.02
N ASP A 130 8.23 -21.41 12.50
CA ASP A 130 7.86 -22.78 12.18
C ASP A 130 7.75 -22.97 10.66
N ILE A 131 6.99 -22.12 9.97
CA ILE A 131 6.84 -22.19 8.50
C ILE A 131 8.16 -21.91 7.78
N ASN A 132 8.96 -20.93 8.23
CA ASN A 132 10.25 -20.62 7.62
C ASN A 132 11.19 -21.82 7.68
N LEU A 133 11.48 -22.31 8.88
CA LEU A 133 12.49 -23.32 9.12
C LEU A 133 12.01 -24.72 8.69
N PHE A 134 10.72 -25.05 8.82
CA PHE A 134 10.17 -26.26 8.18
C PHE A 134 10.31 -26.20 6.65
N GLY A 135 10.09 -25.03 6.04
CA GLY A 135 10.28 -24.80 4.61
C GLY A 135 11.73 -24.98 4.16
N VAL A 136 12.70 -24.40 4.89
CA VAL A 136 14.14 -24.58 4.64
C VAL A 136 14.56 -26.04 4.81
N ALA A 137 14.04 -26.74 5.84
CA ALA A 137 14.29 -28.17 6.03
C ALA A 137 13.76 -29.02 4.86
N VAL A 138 12.57 -28.74 4.33
CA VAL A 138 12.06 -29.39 3.11
C VAL A 138 12.96 -29.11 1.89
N VAL A 139 13.50 -27.89 1.75
CA VAL A 139 14.48 -27.55 0.70
C VAL A 139 15.76 -28.38 0.84
N PHE A 140 16.30 -28.55 2.04
CA PHE A 140 17.51 -29.35 2.28
C PHE A 140 17.30 -30.86 2.08
N LEU A 141 16.13 -31.38 2.47
CA LEU A 141 15.73 -32.77 2.18
C LEU A 141 15.58 -33.02 0.66
N LEU A 142 15.01 -32.05 -0.08
CA LEU A 142 14.92 -32.12 -1.55
C LEU A 142 16.29 -32.07 -2.21
N LEU A 143 17.15 -31.11 -1.84
CA LEU A 143 18.47 -30.93 -2.45
C LEU A 143 19.40 -32.13 -2.22
N SER A 144 19.49 -32.62 -0.97
CA SER A 144 20.28 -33.81 -0.65
C SER A 144 19.83 -35.03 -1.46
N SER A 145 18.51 -35.26 -1.54
CA SER A 145 17.92 -36.38 -2.29
C SER A 145 18.10 -36.24 -3.81
N GLN A 146 18.05 -35.01 -4.36
CA GLN A 146 18.29 -34.76 -5.78
C GLN A 146 19.77 -34.97 -6.15
N LEU A 147 20.71 -34.47 -5.35
CA LEU A 147 22.15 -34.60 -5.60
C LEU A 147 22.61 -36.06 -5.62
N ILE A 148 22.15 -36.88 -4.66
CA ILE A 148 22.47 -38.33 -4.66
C ILE A 148 21.63 -39.10 -5.67
N GLY A 149 20.35 -38.74 -5.86
CA GLY A 149 19.48 -39.39 -6.86
C GLY A 149 20.01 -39.28 -8.29
N THR A 150 20.66 -38.16 -8.65
CA THR A 150 21.31 -37.99 -9.96
C THR A 150 22.52 -38.92 -10.13
N LEU A 151 23.32 -39.16 -9.09
CA LEU A 151 24.46 -40.08 -9.13
C LEU A 151 24.01 -41.56 -9.14
N ALA A 152 23.06 -41.89 -8.27
CA ALA A 152 22.50 -43.23 -8.10
C ALA A 152 21.42 -43.59 -9.13
N ALA A 153 21.16 -42.73 -10.13
CA ALA A 153 20.27 -43.04 -11.26
C ALA A 153 20.70 -44.32 -12.00
N SER A 154 22.01 -44.57 -12.08
CA SER A 154 22.61 -45.80 -12.61
C SER A 154 22.25 -47.08 -11.82
N TRP A 155 21.79 -46.95 -10.57
CA TRP A 155 21.32 -48.06 -9.73
C TRP A 155 19.80 -48.29 -9.84
N GLY A 156 19.10 -47.54 -10.69
CA GLY A 156 17.65 -47.65 -10.89
C GLY A 156 16.79 -47.04 -9.76
N ILE A 157 17.40 -46.38 -8.77
CA ILE A 157 16.70 -45.82 -7.61
C ILE A 157 16.28 -44.38 -7.91
N SER A 158 14.98 -44.18 -8.18
CA SER A 158 14.40 -42.84 -8.37
C SER A 158 14.64 -41.90 -7.19
N PHE A 159 14.85 -40.61 -7.47
CA PHE A 159 15.05 -39.54 -6.48
C PHE A 159 13.94 -39.49 -5.41
N CYS A 160 12.70 -39.89 -5.74
CA CYS A 160 11.61 -39.97 -4.77
C CYS A 160 11.86 -41.01 -3.66
N TYR A 161 12.57 -42.10 -3.97
CA TYR A 161 13.00 -43.06 -2.94
C TYR A 161 14.16 -42.50 -2.11
N TRP A 162 15.04 -41.67 -2.68
CA TRP A 162 16.08 -40.98 -1.92
C TRP A 162 15.53 -40.02 -0.87
N ILE A 163 14.40 -39.33 -1.15
CA ILE A 163 13.66 -38.57 -0.11
C ILE A 163 13.27 -39.46 1.06
N LEU A 164 12.72 -40.65 0.78
CA LEU A 164 12.30 -41.60 1.83
C LEU A 164 13.49 -42.22 2.59
N ILE A 165 14.58 -42.54 1.89
CA ILE A 165 15.81 -43.06 2.50
C ILE A 165 16.44 -42.01 3.43
N PHE A 166 16.57 -40.75 2.98
CA PHE A 166 17.13 -39.69 3.80
C PHE A 166 16.20 -39.29 4.94
N ALA A 167 14.88 -39.24 4.73
CA ALA A 167 13.92 -39.08 5.81
C ALA A 167 14.03 -40.20 6.87
N ALA A 168 14.21 -41.45 6.44
CA ALA A 168 14.35 -42.60 7.34
C ALA A 168 15.65 -42.56 8.17
N ILE A 169 16.77 -42.11 7.60
CA ILE A 169 18.05 -41.99 8.32
C ILE A 169 18.06 -40.74 9.23
N LEU A 170 17.48 -39.62 8.79
CA LEU A 170 17.38 -38.38 9.58
C LEU A 170 16.38 -38.49 10.73
N CYS A 171 15.34 -39.33 10.64
CA CYS A 171 14.31 -39.46 11.67
C CYS A 171 14.88 -39.88 13.05
N PRO A 172 15.72 -40.93 13.18
CA PRO A 172 16.41 -41.24 14.43
C PRO A 172 17.34 -40.12 14.93
N LEU A 173 18.04 -39.43 14.02
CA LEU A 173 18.95 -38.34 14.37
C LEU A 173 18.19 -37.13 14.92
N MET A 174 17.00 -36.83 14.40
CA MET A 174 16.11 -35.80 14.93
C MET A 174 15.68 -36.07 16.38
N TRP A 175 15.58 -37.33 16.83
CA TRP A 175 15.16 -37.64 18.21
C TRP A 175 16.14 -37.15 19.29
N LEU A 176 17.40 -36.89 18.90
CA LEU A 176 18.47 -36.37 19.76
C LEU A 176 18.25 -34.90 20.15
N GLY A 177 19.18 -34.34 20.93
CA GLY A 177 19.00 -33.25 21.87
C GLY A 177 18.83 -31.82 21.32
N THR A 178 19.65 -30.93 21.87
CA THR A 178 19.79 -29.49 21.60
C THR A 178 21.03 -29.24 20.72
N PRO A 179 21.25 -28.03 20.16
CA PRO A 179 22.43 -27.74 19.34
C PRO A 179 23.76 -28.07 20.04
N GLU A 180 23.83 -27.89 21.36
CA GLU A 180 24.96 -28.30 22.22
C GLU A 180 25.33 -29.79 22.07
N ASP A 181 24.34 -30.66 21.81
CA ASP A 181 24.50 -32.12 21.68
C ASP A 181 24.89 -32.59 20.28
N PHE A 182 24.76 -31.74 19.23
CA PHE A 182 25.03 -32.11 17.84
C PHE A 182 25.98 -31.16 17.09
N TRP A 183 26.82 -30.40 17.80
CA TRP A 183 27.85 -29.54 17.19
C TRP A 183 28.76 -30.19 16.12
N PRO A 184 29.07 -31.52 16.12
CA PRO A 184 29.82 -32.12 15.03
C PRO A 184 29.08 -32.05 13.68
N ALA A 185 27.75 -32.01 13.67
CA ALA A 185 26.97 -31.86 12.43
C ALA A 185 27.26 -30.51 11.76
N ALA A 186 27.35 -29.41 12.52
CA ALA A 186 27.70 -28.09 11.99
C ALA A 186 29.16 -28.04 11.49
N VAL A 187 30.09 -28.71 12.18
CA VAL A 187 31.50 -28.79 11.74
C VAL A 187 31.66 -29.62 10.48
N ILE A 188 30.97 -30.77 10.37
CA ILE A 188 30.97 -31.59 9.14
C ILE A 188 30.33 -30.80 8.00
N ALA A 189 29.16 -30.19 8.22
CA ALA A 189 28.47 -29.38 7.22
C ALA A 189 29.34 -28.23 6.70
N LEU A 190 30.07 -27.54 7.57
CA LEU A 190 31.03 -26.52 7.16
C LEU A 190 32.18 -27.13 6.35
N GLY A 191 32.83 -28.17 6.86
CA GLY A 191 33.97 -28.81 6.20
C GLY A 191 33.64 -29.33 4.81
N THR A 192 32.49 -30.01 4.66
CA THR A 192 32.04 -30.50 3.35
C THR A 192 31.76 -29.39 2.37
N THR A 193 31.16 -28.27 2.80
CA THR A 193 30.88 -27.14 1.90
C THR A 193 32.12 -26.31 1.58
N VAL A 194 33.04 -26.12 2.51
CA VAL A 194 34.34 -25.46 2.23
C VAL A 194 35.12 -26.24 1.17
N THR A 195 35.29 -27.55 1.35
CA THR A 195 36.00 -28.38 0.37
C THR A 195 35.23 -28.49 -0.95
N ALA A 196 33.90 -28.61 -0.91
CA ALA A 196 33.07 -28.58 -2.12
C ALA A 196 33.24 -27.28 -2.91
N CYS A 197 33.20 -26.11 -2.24
CA CYS A 197 33.46 -24.81 -2.88
C CYS A 197 34.85 -24.74 -3.50
N VAL A 198 35.90 -25.22 -2.81
CA VAL A 198 37.27 -25.21 -3.35
C VAL A 198 37.38 -26.08 -4.62
N ILE A 199 36.86 -27.31 -4.60
CA ILE A 199 36.89 -28.19 -5.79
C ILE A 199 36.01 -27.61 -6.91
N LEU A 200 34.87 -27.01 -6.58
CA LEU A 200 33.96 -26.35 -7.53
C LEU A 200 34.61 -25.13 -8.20
N ILE A 201 35.34 -24.30 -7.43
CA ILE A 201 36.09 -23.15 -7.95
C ILE A 201 37.18 -23.61 -8.93
N VAL A 202 37.95 -24.65 -8.56
CA VAL A 202 38.98 -25.22 -9.44
C VAL A 202 38.36 -25.77 -10.73
N LEU A 203 37.29 -26.55 -10.63
CA LEU A 203 36.68 -27.20 -11.80
C LEU A 203 36.01 -26.20 -12.75
N ILE A 204 35.39 -25.14 -12.22
CA ILE A 204 34.89 -24.02 -13.03
C ILE A 204 36.06 -23.28 -13.70
N ALA A 205 37.19 -23.09 -13.02
CA ALA A 205 38.38 -22.44 -13.58
C ALA A 205 39.11 -23.30 -14.63
N GLU A 206 39.06 -24.63 -14.55
CA GLU A 206 39.55 -25.55 -15.59
C GLU A 206 38.64 -25.48 -16.84
N GLU A 207 37.31 -25.51 -16.67
CA GLU A 207 36.35 -25.39 -17.78
C GLU A 207 36.42 -24.01 -18.46
N ALA A 208 36.83 -22.95 -17.75
CA ALA A 208 37.08 -21.62 -18.31
C ALA A 208 38.12 -21.59 -19.46
N VAL A 209 38.95 -22.63 -19.59
CA VAL A 209 39.97 -22.76 -20.65
C VAL A 209 39.44 -23.48 -21.89
N SER A 210 38.33 -24.22 -21.77
CA SER A 210 37.72 -25.02 -22.85
C SER A 210 36.45 -24.40 -23.44
N VAL A 211 35.79 -23.48 -22.73
CA VAL A 211 34.58 -22.78 -23.20
C VAL A 211 34.91 -21.67 -24.21
N GLY A 212 34.05 -21.55 -25.24
CA GLY A 212 34.13 -20.53 -26.28
C GLY A 212 33.56 -19.16 -25.87
N SER A 213 33.02 -18.40 -26.83
CA SER A 213 32.48 -17.06 -26.58
C SER A 213 31.15 -17.08 -25.81
N VAL A 214 31.22 -16.74 -24.51
CA VAL A 214 30.10 -16.65 -23.56
C VAL A 214 29.26 -15.38 -23.79
N LYS A 215 27.94 -15.46 -23.52
CA LYS A 215 27.01 -14.33 -23.57
C LYS A 215 26.57 -13.87 -22.19
N TYR A 216 26.51 -12.55 -22.02
CA TYR A 216 26.07 -11.87 -20.80
C TYR A 216 24.86 -10.98 -21.11
N PRO A 217 23.63 -11.52 -21.17
CA PRO A 217 22.44 -10.72 -21.44
C PRO A 217 22.21 -9.68 -20.34
N ALA A 218 21.66 -8.52 -20.73
CA ALA A 218 21.25 -7.51 -19.75
C ALA A 218 20.12 -8.06 -18.86
N PRO A 219 20.18 -7.88 -17.53
CA PRO A 219 19.15 -8.39 -16.63
C PRO A 219 17.83 -7.66 -16.85
N SER A 220 16.75 -8.42 -17.01
CA SER A 220 15.40 -7.86 -16.98
C SER A 220 15.03 -7.43 -15.55
N VAL A 221 14.16 -6.43 -15.41
CA VAL A 221 13.61 -6.02 -14.09
C VAL A 221 13.06 -7.23 -13.31
N LYS A 222 12.38 -8.14 -14.01
CA LYS A 222 11.80 -9.36 -13.43
C LYS A 222 12.84 -10.41 -13.03
N SER A 223 13.97 -10.52 -13.71
CA SER A 223 15.07 -11.43 -13.32
C SER A 223 15.91 -10.82 -12.18
N PHE A 224 16.12 -9.50 -12.18
CA PHE A 224 16.79 -8.79 -11.09
C PHE A 224 16.05 -8.94 -9.75
N PHE A 225 14.73 -8.78 -9.71
CA PHE A 225 13.97 -8.99 -8.47
C PHE A 225 13.84 -10.47 -8.05
N LEU A 226 13.87 -11.41 -9.00
CA LEU A 226 13.93 -12.85 -8.69
C LEU A 226 15.30 -13.24 -8.09
N SER A 227 16.37 -12.63 -8.60
CA SER A 227 17.71 -12.71 -8.06
C SER A 227 17.80 -12.14 -6.63
N TYR A 228 17.23 -10.95 -6.38
CA TYR A 228 17.14 -10.37 -5.03
C TYR A 228 16.52 -11.33 -4.01
N GLY A 229 15.39 -11.98 -4.34
CA GLY A 229 14.77 -12.99 -3.48
C GLY A 229 15.65 -14.22 -3.24
N THR A 230 16.39 -14.66 -4.26
CA THR A 230 17.35 -15.78 -4.16
C THR A 230 18.55 -15.42 -3.28
N MET A 231 19.05 -14.18 -3.39
CA MET A 231 20.15 -13.65 -2.58
C MET A 231 19.75 -13.43 -1.12
N LEU A 232 18.56 -12.89 -0.86
CA LEU A 232 18.01 -12.83 0.50
C LEU A 232 17.85 -14.22 1.13
N PHE A 233 17.36 -15.21 0.39
CA PHE A 233 17.26 -16.58 0.89
C PHE A 233 18.63 -17.18 1.24
N ALA A 234 19.66 -16.96 0.39
CA ALA A 234 21.03 -17.39 0.67
C ALA A 234 21.67 -16.75 1.93
N PHE A 235 21.08 -15.65 2.44
CA PHE A 235 21.45 -14.98 3.69
C PHE A 235 20.38 -15.09 4.79
N GLY A 236 19.39 -15.98 4.62
CA GLY A 236 18.14 -16.02 5.39
C GLY A 236 18.13 -16.69 6.77
N GLY A 237 19.27 -16.91 7.44
CA GLY A 237 19.36 -17.75 8.65
C GLY A 237 18.87 -17.16 9.97
N ALA A 238 18.51 -15.87 10.03
CA ALA A 238 18.35 -15.17 11.31
C ALA A 238 17.19 -15.65 12.21
N ALA A 239 16.27 -16.49 11.71
CA ALA A 239 15.29 -17.19 12.53
C ALA A 239 15.90 -18.10 13.62
N SER A 240 17.10 -18.65 13.37
CA SER A 240 17.82 -19.54 14.30
C SER A 240 18.79 -18.80 15.23
N PHE A 241 19.10 -17.53 14.94
CA PHE A 241 20.18 -16.78 15.59
C PHE A 241 20.00 -16.61 17.12
N PRO A 242 18.80 -16.29 17.66
CA PRO A 242 18.60 -16.22 19.11
C PRO A 242 18.81 -17.57 19.80
N THR A 243 18.59 -18.69 19.11
CA THR A 243 18.85 -20.03 19.65
C THR A 243 20.35 -20.28 19.77
N PHE A 244 21.13 -19.96 18.73
CA PHE A 244 22.59 -20.03 18.78
C PHE A 244 23.16 -19.12 19.87
N GLN A 245 22.69 -17.87 19.94
CA GLN A 245 23.10 -16.91 20.97
C GLN A 245 22.77 -17.42 22.39
N ASN A 246 21.55 -17.90 22.62
CA ASN A 246 21.12 -18.45 23.91
C ASN A 246 21.99 -19.62 24.39
N ASP A 247 22.55 -20.39 23.45
CA ASP A 247 23.50 -21.48 23.70
C ASP A 247 24.98 -21.06 23.81
N MET A 248 25.36 -19.80 23.53
CA MET A 248 26.75 -19.33 23.68
C MET A 248 27.20 -19.24 25.15
N ARG A 249 28.49 -19.53 25.41
CA ARG A 249 29.14 -19.34 26.72
C ARG A 249 29.16 -17.86 27.15
N ASP A 250 29.24 -16.95 26.18
CA ASP A 250 29.07 -15.51 26.35
C ASP A 250 28.18 -14.99 25.20
N ARG A 251 26.98 -14.54 25.59
CA ARG A 251 25.91 -14.11 24.69
C ARG A 251 26.14 -12.71 24.13
N THR A 252 27.05 -11.92 24.72
CA THR A 252 27.41 -10.57 24.26
C THR A 252 28.30 -10.60 23.02
N LEU A 253 29.01 -11.72 22.79
CA LEU A 253 29.89 -11.91 21.63
C LEU A 253 29.13 -12.28 20.34
N PHE A 254 27.81 -12.47 20.39
CA PHE A 254 27.02 -12.88 19.23
C PHE A 254 27.14 -11.94 18.01
N PRO A 255 27.15 -10.59 18.12
CA PRO A 255 27.37 -9.72 16.96
C PRO A 255 28.72 -9.96 16.25
N LYS A 256 29.75 -10.36 16.99
CA LYS A 256 31.04 -10.78 16.42
C LYS A 256 30.91 -12.15 15.73
N ALA A 257 30.21 -13.10 16.36
CA ALA A 257 29.94 -14.42 15.78
C ALA A 257 29.19 -14.32 14.44
N ALA A 258 28.15 -13.48 14.38
CA ALA A 258 27.39 -13.18 13.17
C ALA A 258 28.26 -12.51 12.10
N THR A 259 29.03 -11.48 12.45
CA THR A 259 29.94 -10.80 11.51
C THR A 259 30.94 -11.78 10.89
N PHE A 260 31.61 -12.62 11.67
CA PHE A 260 32.52 -13.64 11.14
C PHE A 260 31.79 -14.69 10.28
N GLY A 261 30.58 -15.09 10.65
CA GLY A 261 29.75 -16.00 9.84
C GLY A 261 29.39 -15.42 8.47
N PHE A 262 28.93 -14.18 8.41
CA PHE A 262 28.58 -13.51 7.16
C PHE A 262 29.81 -13.23 6.27
N LEU A 263 30.96 -12.89 6.85
CA LEU A 263 32.21 -12.75 6.10
C LEU A 263 32.66 -14.10 5.50
N ALA A 264 32.52 -15.20 6.24
CA ALA A 264 32.81 -16.55 5.74
C ALA A 264 31.82 -16.98 4.63
N LEU A 265 30.53 -16.66 4.77
CA LEU A 265 29.53 -16.89 3.71
C LEU A 265 29.87 -16.10 2.44
N LEU A 266 30.20 -14.81 2.55
CA LEU A 266 30.64 -14.00 1.41
C LEU A 266 31.90 -14.59 0.76
N ALA A 267 32.88 -15.05 1.54
CA ALA A 267 34.10 -15.68 1.02
C ALA A 267 33.84 -17.01 0.29
N LEU A 268 32.82 -17.78 0.68
CA LEU A 268 32.41 -19.02 -0.01
C LEU A 268 31.52 -18.75 -1.23
N TYR A 269 30.64 -17.76 -1.15
CA TYR A 269 29.65 -17.44 -2.17
C TYR A 269 30.24 -16.66 -3.35
N MET A 270 31.01 -15.61 -3.06
CA MET A 270 31.45 -14.65 -4.08
C MET A 270 32.31 -15.28 -5.19
N PRO A 271 33.31 -16.14 -4.90
CA PRO A 271 34.11 -16.75 -5.97
C PRO A 271 33.27 -17.68 -6.85
N VAL A 272 32.39 -18.50 -6.25
CA VAL A 272 31.52 -19.43 -6.99
C VAL A 272 30.50 -18.67 -7.84
N ALA A 273 29.90 -17.60 -7.31
CA ALA A 273 28.93 -16.77 -8.02
C ALA A 273 29.56 -15.99 -9.19
N ILE A 274 30.74 -15.41 -8.99
CA ILE A 274 31.47 -14.66 -10.02
C ILE A 274 31.99 -15.60 -11.10
N LEU A 275 32.72 -16.66 -10.74
CA LEU A 275 33.31 -17.58 -11.71
C LEU A 275 32.23 -18.38 -12.46
N GLY A 276 31.17 -18.80 -11.77
CA GLY A 276 30.03 -19.47 -12.41
C GLY A 276 29.38 -18.58 -13.47
N TYR A 277 29.06 -17.32 -13.16
CA TYR A 277 28.49 -16.42 -14.17
C TYR A 277 29.49 -16.09 -15.29
N TYR A 278 30.78 -15.90 -14.97
CA TYR A 278 31.83 -15.66 -15.96
C TYR A 278 32.00 -16.80 -16.98
N VAL A 279 32.01 -18.04 -16.53
CA VAL A 279 32.28 -19.20 -17.42
C VAL A 279 31.05 -19.63 -18.21
N TYR A 280 29.84 -19.50 -17.65
CA TYR A 280 28.62 -20.06 -18.27
C TYR A 280 27.61 -19.01 -18.77
N GLY A 281 27.65 -17.77 -18.29
CA GLY A 281 26.79 -16.69 -18.77
C GLY A 281 25.28 -17.01 -18.71
N ASP A 282 24.61 -16.87 -19.86
CA ASP A 282 23.18 -17.21 -20.04
C ASP A 282 22.87 -18.72 -19.89
N SER A 283 23.81 -19.60 -20.25
CA SER A 283 23.64 -21.06 -20.21
C SER A 283 23.64 -21.67 -18.80
N LEU A 284 24.01 -20.90 -17.78
CA LEU A 284 24.14 -21.39 -16.40
C LEU A 284 22.81 -21.88 -15.82
N GLN A 285 22.78 -23.11 -15.33
CA GLN A 285 21.59 -23.77 -14.78
C GLN A 285 21.23 -23.28 -13.37
N ALA A 286 19.98 -23.51 -12.94
CA ALA A 286 19.48 -23.10 -11.62
C ALA A 286 20.18 -23.79 -10.42
N ASN A 287 20.99 -24.80 -10.69
CA ASN A 287 21.98 -25.39 -9.82
C ASN A 287 23.30 -25.38 -10.61
N VAL A 288 24.33 -24.69 -10.10
CA VAL A 288 25.62 -24.54 -10.81
C VAL A 288 26.28 -25.88 -11.15
N LEU A 289 26.04 -26.94 -10.36
CA LEU A 289 26.59 -28.27 -10.66
C LEU A 289 26.00 -28.87 -11.93
N ASP A 290 24.75 -28.53 -12.29
CA ASP A 290 24.09 -29.08 -13.48
C ASP A 290 24.63 -28.45 -14.78
N SER A 291 25.36 -27.33 -14.68
CA SER A 291 26.13 -26.75 -15.79
C SER A 291 27.46 -27.49 -16.07
N LEU A 292 27.99 -28.24 -15.09
CA LEU A 292 29.30 -28.90 -15.19
C LEU A 292 29.21 -30.24 -15.97
N PRO A 293 30.21 -30.64 -16.75
CA PRO A 293 30.29 -31.98 -17.33
C PRO A 293 30.42 -33.08 -16.25
N PHE A 294 30.11 -34.33 -16.61
CA PHE A 294 30.23 -35.45 -15.67
C PHE A 294 31.70 -35.78 -15.38
N SER A 295 32.08 -35.75 -14.10
CA SER A 295 33.43 -36.10 -13.64
C SER A 295 33.40 -36.68 -12.22
N VAL A 296 34.51 -37.32 -11.81
CA VAL A 296 34.70 -37.81 -10.44
C VAL A 296 34.66 -36.65 -9.44
N ALA A 297 35.24 -35.50 -9.80
CA ALA A 297 35.22 -34.29 -8.98
C ALA A 297 33.82 -33.67 -8.85
N LYS A 298 33.04 -33.57 -9.94
CA LYS A 298 31.60 -33.19 -9.87
C LYS A 298 30.85 -34.14 -8.93
N SER A 299 31.07 -35.44 -9.06
CA SER A 299 30.43 -36.46 -8.23
C SER A 299 30.79 -36.29 -6.75
N ALA A 300 32.06 -36.01 -6.43
CA ALA A 300 32.51 -35.70 -5.07
C ALA A 300 31.85 -34.43 -4.52
N ILE A 301 31.80 -33.34 -5.29
CA ILE A 301 31.10 -32.10 -4.90
C ILE A 301 29.61 -32.38 -4.62
N SER A 302 28.93 -33.15 -5.47
CA SER A 302 27.52 -33.53 -5.26
C SER A 302 27.31 -34.33 -3.98
N VAL A 303 28.20 -35.28 -3.65
CA VAL A 303 28.16 -36.01 -2.36
C VAL A 303 28.42 -35.08 -1.17
N MET A 304 29.42 -34.21 -1.26
CA MET A 304 29.80 -33.30 -0.17
C MET A 304 28.70 -32.27 0.11
N LEU A 305 28.08 -31.68 -0.92
CA LEU A 305 26.97 -30.76 -0.73
C LEU A 305 25.69 -31.49 -0.31
N ALA A 306 25.42 -32.71 -0.78
CA ALA A 306 24.33 -33.52 -0.23
C ALA A 306 24.52 -33.78 1.29
N LEU A 307 25.74 -34.07 1.71
CA LEU A 307 26.10 -34.31 3.11
C LEU A 307 26.01 -33.03 3.96
N HIS A 308 26.36 -31.86 3.40
CA HIS A 308 26.07 -30.58 4.04
C HIS A 308 24.57 -30.40 4.29
N MET A 309 23.72 -30.52 3.24
CA MET A 309 22.27 -30.32 3.38
C MET A 309 21.65 -31.30 4.38
N PHE A 310 22.14 -32.55 4.39
CA PHE A 310 21.74 -33.59 5.33
C PHE A 310 22.01 -33.20 6.79
N PHE A 311 23.17 -32.61 7.10
CA PHE A 311 23.47 -32.12 8.46
C PHE A 311 22.81 -30.77 8.77
N ALA A 312 22.77 -29.84 7.81
CA ALA A 312 22.11 -28.54 7.93
C ALA A 312 20.60 -28.69 8.22
N PHE A 313 19.95 -29.72 7.66
CA PHE A 313 18.58 -30.10 7.98
C PHE A 313 18.36 -30.27 9.50
N LEU A 314 19.28 -30.95 10.20
CA LEU A 314 19.19 -31.19 11.65
C LEU A 314 19.35 -29.90 12.47
N LEU A 315 20.15 -28.94 11.98
CA LEU A 315 20.29 -27.62 12.61
C LEU A 315 18.96 -26.85 12.53
N VAL A 316 18.42 -26.75 11.32
CA VAL A 316 17.20 -25.98 10.98
C VAL A 316 15.94 -26.57 11.62
N ILE A 317 15.66 -27.86 11.43
CA ILE A 317 14.38 -28.46 11.85
C ILE A 317 14.23 -28.55 13.38
N ASN A 318 15.35 -28.46 14.11
CA ASN A 318 15.33 -28.57 15.55
C ASN A 318 14.60 -27.38 16.21
N ALA A 319 14.68 -26.15 15.69
CA ALA A 319 13.99 -25.02 16.31
C ALA A 319 12.44 -25.18 16.27
N PRO A 320 11.79 -25.44 15.10
CA PRO A 320 10.36 -25.76 15.06
C PRO A 320 9.98 -26.99 15.90
N ALA A 321 10.81 -28.02 15.91
CA ALA A 321 10.57 -29.18 16.77
C ALA A 321 10.53 -28.81 18.26
N GLN A 322 11.34 -27.83 18.70
CA GLN A 322 11.36 -27.37 20.09
C GLN A 322 10.21 -26.42 20.43
N ASP A 323 9.80 -25.53 19.52
CA ASP A 323 8.60 -24.69 19.67
C ASP A 323 7.32 -25.55 19.77
N ILE A 324 7.16 -26.55 18.89
CA ILE A 324 6.00 -27.44 18.88
C ILE A 324 6.02 -28.41 20.09
N GLU A 325 7.19 -28.88 20.53
CA GLU A 325 7.33 -29.64 21.79
C GLU A 325 6.84 -28.82 23.00
N GLU A 326 7.15 -27.52 23.06
CA GLU A 326 6.68 -26.62 24.13
C GLU A 326 5.17 -26.38 24.04
N PHE A 327 4.63 -26.18 22.83
CA PHE A 327 3.18 -26.01 22.62
C PHE A 327 2.37 -27.19 23.17
N PHE A 328 2.86 -28.43 22.98
CA PHE A 328 2.28 -29.64 23.56
C PHE A 328 2.80 -29.99 24.97
N LYS A 329 3.64 -29.14 25.58
CA LYS A 329 4.23 -29.29 26.92
C LYS A 329 4.90 -30.65 27.14
N LEU A 330 5.66 -31.10 26.14
CA LEU A 330 6.35 -32.38 26.19
C LEU A 330 7.60 -32.32 27.09
N PRO A 331 7.94 -33.41 27.81
CA PRO A 331 9.11 -33.44 28.68
C PRO A 331 10.40 -33.28 27.86
N LYS A 332 11.34 -32.50 28.38
CA LYS A 332 12.62 -32.17 27.70
C LYS A 332 13.49 -33.41 27.43
N ASN A 333 13.45 -34.40 28.33
CA ASN A 333 14.23 -35.63 28.27
C ASN A 333 13.88 -36.50 27.06
N PHE A 334 14.80 -37.36 26.62
CA PHE A 334 14.52 -38.37 25.61
C PHE A 334 13.38 -39.30 26.07
N GLY A 335 12.39 -39.54 25.21
CA GLY A 335 11.23 -40.34 25.55
C GLY A 335 10.20 -40.43 24.43
N TRP A 336 9.30 -41.40 24.52
CA TRP A 336 8.42 -41.80 23.42
C TRP A 336 7.59 -40.66 22.84
N LYS A 337 7.11 -39.70 23.65
CA LYS A 337 6.34 -38.54 23.16
C LYS A 337 7.15 -37.63 22.22
N ARG A 338 8.43 -37.38 22.55
CA ARG A 338 9.36 -36.58 21.74
C ARG A 338 9.72 -37.32 20.45
N VAL A 339 9.96 -38.63 20.54
CA VAL A 339 10.14 -39.53 19.38
C VAL A 339 8.93 -39.44 18.44
N THR A 340 7.71 -39.67 18.95
CA THR A 340 6.47 -39.60 18.16
C THR A 340 6.29 -38.24 17.48
N LEU A 341 6.43 -37.12 18.20
CA LEU A 341 6.25 -35.79 17.61
C LEU A 341 7.29 -35.50 16.52
N ARG A 342 8.58 -35.76 16.78
CA ARG A 342 9.64 -35.50 15.79
C ARG A 342 9.53 -36.42 14.56
N THR A 343 9.06 -37.66 14.73
CA THR A 343 8.70 -38.54 13.60
C THR A 343 7.52 -37.99 12.80
N ILE A 344 6.48 -37.43 13.44
CA ILE A 344 5.36 -36.77 12.71
C ILE A 344 5.87 -35.56 11.90
N ILE A 345 6.76 -34.74 12.46
CA ILE A 345 7.37 -33.60 11.75
C ILE A 345 8.18 -34.07 10.54
N MET A 346 8.98 -35.13 10.67
CA MET A 346 9.70 -35.72 9.54
C MET A 346 8.76 -36.29 8.47
N VAL A 347 7.70 -37.01 8.86
CA VAL A 347 6.71 -37.55 7.91
C VAL A 347 6.00 -36.41 7.16
N ALA A 348 5.70 -35.29 7.83
CA ALA A 348 5.17 -34.10 7.18
C ALA A 348 6.17 -33.48 6.19
N ALA A 349 7.45 -33.35 6.56
CA ALA A 349 8.49 -32.82 5.69
C ALA A 349 8.69 -33.69 4.44
N ALA A 350 8.76 -35.02 4.61
CA ALA A 350 8.84 -35.98 3.51
C ALA A 350 7.58 -35.96 2.61
N PHE A 351 6.39 -35.83 3.19
CA PHE A 351 5.14 -35.70 2.44
C PHE A 351 5.11 -34.43 1.58
N VAL A 352 5.54 -33.28 2.11
CA VAL A 352 5.62 -32.03 1.35
C VAL A 352 6.69 -32.11 0.25
N ALA A 353 7.86 -32.70 0.54
CA ALA A 353 8.90 -32.94 -0.46
C ALA A 353 8.44 -33.84 -1.62
N LEU A 354 7.69 -34.91 -1.32
CA LEU A 354 7.10 -35.81 -2.33
C LEU A 354 5.95 -35.14 -3.10
N SER A 355 5.18 -34.26 -2.46
CA SER A 355 4.05 -33.55 -3.08
C SER A 355 4.50 -32.39 -3.97
N VAL A 356 5.61 -31.72 -3.62
CA VAL A 356 6.16 -30.58 -4.37
C VAL A 356 7.66 -30.81 -4.66
N PRO A 357 8.01 -31.79 -5.53
CA PRO A 357 9.39 -32.20 -5.81
C PRO A 357 10.12 -31.22 -6.75
N ARG A 358 10.15 -29.93 -6.41
CA ARG A 358 10.70 -28.86 -7.26
C ARG A 358 11.41 -27.77 -6.44
N PHE A 359 12.65 -28.05 -6.05
CA PHE A 359 13.59 -27.19 -5.30
C PHE A 359 13.31 -25.68 -5.40
N GLY A 360 13.53 -25.05 -6.56
CA GLY A 360 13.45 -23.59 -6.72
C GLY A 360 12.07 -22.96 -6.43
N LYS A 361 10.99 -23.75 -6.44
CA LYS A 361 9.63 -23.26 -6.10
C LYS A 361 9.39 -23.25 -4.60
N VAL A 362 9.92 -24.24 -3.89
CA VAL A 362 9.90 -24.26 -2.42
C VAL A 362 10.84 -23.17 -1.88
N LEU A 363 12.04 -23.03 -2.45
CA LEU A 363 12.99 -21.97 -2.11
C LEU A 363 12.36 -20.57 -2.25
N ASN A 364 11.78 -20.25 -3.41
CA ASN A 364 11.20 -18.93 -3.65
C ASN A 364 9.95 -18.65 -2.79
N LEU A 365 9.13 -19.67 -2.51
CA LEU A 365 7.95 -19.55 -1.64
C LEU A 365 8.37 -19.22 -0.20
N VAL A 366 9.39 -19.91 0.32
CA VAL A 366 9.87 -19.74 1.70
C VAL A 366 10.62 -18.39 1.84
N GLY A 367 11.58 -18.12 0.95
CA GLY A 367 12.39 -16.90 0.93
C GLY A 367 11.56 -15.62 0.82
N GLY A 368 10.64 -15.59 -0.15
CA GLY A 368 9.79 -14.43 -0.45
C GLY A 368 8.68 -14.16 0.56
N SER A 369 8.49 -15.01 1.59
CA SER A 369 7.43 -14.83 2.59
C SER A 369 7.97 -14.89 4.02
N ALA A 370 8.17 -16.09 4.56
CA ALA A 370 8.50 -16.31 5.96
C ALA A 370 9.93 -15.86 6.30
N THR A 371 10.91 -16.13 5.42
CA THR A 371 12.31 -15.74 5.65
C THR A 371 12.47 -14.22 5.76
N THR A 372 11.83 -13.45 4.88
CA THR A 372 11.91 -11.98 4.91
C THR A 372 11.31 -11.40 6.21
N LEU A 373 10.22 -11.99 6.71
CA LEU A 373 9.64 -11.60 8.00
C LEU A 373 10.56 -11.92 9.18
N THR A 374 11.04 -13.16 9.28
CA THR A 374 11.84 -13.65 10.41
C THR A 374 13.31 -13.22 10.39
N SER A 375 13.83 -12.82 9.23
CA SER A 375 15.26 -12.49 9.08
C SER A 375 15.55 -11.01 8.88
N VAL A 376 14.57 -10.19 8.47
CA VAL A 376 14.77 -8.74 8.25
C VAL A 376 13.77 -7.87 9.00
N ILE A 377 12.46 -8.14 8.87
CA ILE A 377 11.41 -7.21 9.34
C ILE A 377 11.22 -7.29 10.88
N PHE A 378 10.98 -8.49 11.40
CA PHE A 378 10.74 -8.69 12.84
C PHE A 378 11.95 -8.28 13.73
N PRO A 379 13.22 -8.55 13.37
CA PRO A 379 14.37 -8.04 14.12
C PRO A 379 14.34 -6.54 14.38
N CYS A 380 14.14 -5.74 13.33
CA CYS A 380 14.18 -4.29 13.42
C CYS A 380 12.97 -3.74 14.20
N LEU A 381 11.78 -4.32 14.02
CA LEU A 381 10.58 -3.95 14.77
C LEU A 381 10.70 -4.26 16.27
N PHE A 382 11.26 -5.42 16.64
CA PHE A 382 11.43 -5.77 18.05
C PHE A 382 12.56 -4.96 18.70
N TYR A 383 13.62 -4.66 17.96
CA TYR A 383 14.70 -3.81 18.46
C TYR A 383 14.18 -2.41 18.78
N PHE A 384 13.53 -1.77 17.81
CA PHE A 384 12.90 -0.47 18.02
C PHE A 384 11.90 -0.49 19.18
N LYS A 385 11.05 -1.53 19.26
CA LYS A 385 10.01 -1.59 20.29
C LYS A 385 10.54 -1.85 21.70
N LEU A 386 11.58 -2.67 21.87
CA LEU A 386 12.23 -2.90 23.16
C LEU A 386 13.03 -1.66 23.60
N CYS A 387 13.70 -0.95 22.69
CA CYS A 387 14.29 0.35 22.98
C CYS A 387 13.23 1.41 23.37
N SER A 388 12.00 1.29 22.89
CA SER A 388 10.87 2.20 23.20
C SER A 388 10.21 1.96 24.58
N GLN A 389 10.60 0.94 25.35
CA GLN A 389 10.00 0.64 26.65
C GLN A 389 10.74 1.35 27.79
N GLN A 390 10.00 2.02 28.67
CA GLN A 390 10.52 2.73 29.84
C GLN A 390 9.92 2.13 31.11
N ASP A 391 10.79 1.72 32.03
CA ASP A 391 10.49 1.31 33.40
C ASP A 391 11.64 1.83 34.27
N PRO A 392 11.38 2.55 35.38
CA PRO A 392 12.43 3.15 36.21
C PRO A 392 13.22 2.14 37.05
N THR A 393 12.78 0.86 37.13
CA THR A 393 13.47 -0.20 37.86
C THR A 393 14.45 -0.99 37.01
N TRP A 394 14.34 -0.91 35.67
CA TRP A 394 15.28 -1.56 34.78
C TRP A 394 16.62 -0.80 34.78
N PRO A 395 17.77 -1.49 34.60
CA PRO A 395 19.00 -0.80 34.26
C PRO A 395 18.73 0.05 33.02
N VAL A 396 18.90 1.36 33.17
CA VAL A 396 18.57 2.31 32.11
C VAL A 396 19.63 2.17 31.02
N ARG A 397 19.40 1.24 30.09
CA ARG A 397 19.91 1.31 28.71
C ARG A 397 19.25 2.51 28.03
N SER A 398 19.71 3.67 28.45
CA SER A 398 19.36 4.96 27.90
C SER A 398 19.71 5.00 26.42
N ILE A 399 19.14 5.98 25.71
CA ILE A 399 19.71 6.40 24.44
C ILE A 399 21.15 6.90 24.68
N SER A 400 21.47 7.40 25.89
CA SER A 400 22.83 7.56 26.41
C SER A 400 23.55 6.27 26.85
N LEU A 401 23.33 5.16 26.15
CA LEU A 401 24.35 4.14 25.93
C LEU A 401 24.81 4.08 24.46
N LEU A 402 24.11 4.77 23.56
CA LEU A 402 24.63 5.24 22.28
C LEU A 402 25.29 6.61 22.50
N GLU A 403 24.62 7.56 23.17
CA GLU A 403 25.23 8.86 23.49
C GLU A 403 26.45 8.64 24.42
N LYS A 404 26.45 7.73 25.40
CA LYS A 404 27.71 7.37 26.13
C LYS A 404 28.74 6.60 25.32
N MET A 405 28.39 6.01 24.18
CA MET A 405 29.39 5.53 23.21
C MET A 405 29.92 6.66 22.32
N GLU A 406 29.34 7.87 22.37
CA GLU A 406 29.93 9.13 21.90
C GLU A 406 30.66 9.86 23.05
N ASP A 407 30.09 9.99 24.26
CA ASP A 407 30.67 10.69 25.42
C ASP A 407 32.01 10.10 25.86
N ILE A 408 32.19 8.78 25.73
CA ILE A 408 33.49 8.08 25.95
C ILE A 408 34.58 8.54 24.96
N PHE A 409 34.22 9.25 23.89
CA PHE A 409 35.14 9.93 22.98
C PHE A 409 35.15 11.47 23.13
N THR A 410 34.28 12.09 23.93
CA THR A 410 34.09 13.56 23.92
C THR A 410 34.12 14.29 25.28
N GLU A 411 34.02 13.64 26.44
CA GLU A 411 34.24 14.35 27.72
C GLU A 411 35.70 14.36 28.17
N GLY A 412 36.35 15.49 27.88
CA GLY A 412 37.69 15.86 28.34
C GLY A 412 37.86 17.38 28.38
N GLY A 413 37.06 18.05 29.21
CA GLY A 413 37.05 19.52 29.41
C GLY A 413 36.26 19.87 30.67
N ASP A 414 36.65 20.94 31.36
CA ASP A 414 36.34 21.18 32.79
C ASP A 414 35.76 22.59 33.04
N ASP A 415 35.21 22.82 34.24
CA ASP A 415 34.90 24.12 34.87
C ASP A 415 33.86 25.06 34.17
N THR A 416 33.16 26.01 34.82
CA THR A 416 32.93 26.35 36.25
C THR A 416 31.54 27.01 36.44
N ASN A 417 31.13 27.28 37.69
CA ASN A 417 29.89 27.99 38.07
C ASN A 417 29.95 29.51 37.84
N GLU A 418 28.78 30.17 37.69
CA GLU A 418 28.49 31.44 38.38
C GLU A 418 26.97 31.65 38.56
N ASP A 419 26.55 32.67 39.32
CA ASP A 419 25.30 32.63 40.13
C ASP A 419 24.45 33.93 40.13
N ASP A 420 23.19 33.77 40.57
CA ASP A 420 22.28 34.71 41.25
C ASP A 420 21.66 35.98 40.57
N THR A 421 20.47 36.31 41.09
CA THR A 421 19.73 37.58 41.09
C THR A 421 18.85 38.01 39.89
N SER A 422 17.94 38.93 40.20
CA SER A 422 16.74 39.30 39.42
C SER A 422 16.75 40.74 38.91
N LYS A 423 15.99 41.00 37.83
CA LYS A 423 14.99 42.09 37.78
C LYS A 423 14.14 42.08 36.51
N THR A 424 12.92 42.59 36.64
CA THR A 424 12.01 42.88 35.52
C THR A 424 12.38 44.19 34.81
N THR A 425 12.68 44.12 33.53
CA THR A 425 12.64 45.25 32.59
C THR A 425 11.77 44.88 31.39
N GLY A 426 11.22 45.88 30.69
CA GLY A 426 10.12 45.67 29.75
C GLY A 426 10.52 44.87 28.51
N HIS A 427 9.92 43.69 28.33
CA HIS A 427 9.90 43.04 27.02
C HIS A 427 8.96 43.82 26.09
N GLU A 428 9.53 44.47 25.07
CA GLU A 428 8.73 44.89 23.92
C GLU A 428 8.00 43.66 23.35
N SER A 429 6.73 43.82 22.96
CA SER A 429 5.95 42.72 22.39
C SER A 429 6.56 42.27 21.06
N LYS A 430 7.24 41.11 21.07
CA LYS A 430 7.68 40.42 19.87
C LYS A 430 6.44 39.97 19.09
N GLY A 431 6.33 40.43 17.85
CA GLY A 431 5.19 40.17 16.97
C GLY A 431 5.15 41.14 15.80
N LEU A 432 4.43 40.75 14.76
CA LEU A 432 4.34 41.45 13.48
C LEU A 432 3.44 42.68 13.60
N SER A 433 3.84 43.81 13.02
CA SER A 433 2.92 44.92 12.78
C SER A 433 1.94 44.56 11.65
N PHE A 434 0.81 45.25 11.54
CA PHE A 434 -0.13 45.00 10.43
C PHE A 434 0.52 45.24 9.05
N TRP A 435 1.48 46.15 8.95
CA TRP A 435 2.19 46.41 7.68
C TRP A 435 3.24 45.35 7.38
N ILE A 436 3.93 44.80 8.39
CA ILE A 436 4.81 43.64 8.18
C ILE A 436 3.97 42.42 7.81
N ALA A 437 2.80 42.22 8.43
CA ALA A 437 1.88 41.16 8.01
C ALA A 437 1.41 41.34 6.56
N SER A 438 1.20 42.56 6.06
CA SER A 438 1.00 42.80 4.62
C SER A 438 2.22 42.41 3.77
N VAL A 439 3.45 42.66 4.24
CA VAL A 439 4.68 42.22 3.54
C VAL A 439 4.75 40.69 3.45
N PHE A 440 4.34 39.96 4.49
CA PHE A 440 4.22 38.49 4.45
C PHE A 440 3.10 38.03 3.49
N ILE A 441 1.93 38.66 3.52
CA ILE A 441 0.82 38.35 2.60
C ILE A 441 1.22 38.58 1.14
N VAL A 442 1.84 39.72 0.80
CA VAL A 442 2.32 39.98 -0.57
C VAL A 442 3.49 39.06 -0.92
N GLY A 443 4.47 38.89 -0.03
CA GLY A 443 5.64 38.05 -0.24
C GLY A 443 5.31 36.56 -0.41
N GLN A 444 4.22 36.08 0.18
CA GLN A 444 3.68 34.74 -0.07
C GLN A 444 2.97 34.65 -1.43
N MET A 445 2.11 35.62 -1.74
CA MET A 445 1.14 35.48 -2.83
C MET A 445 1.68 35.92 -4.19
N ALA A 446 2.64 36.84 -4.23
CA ALA A 446 3.21 37.38 -5.46
C ALA A 446 4.07 36.36 -6.24
N GLY A 447 4.52 36.73 -7.44
CA GLY A 447 5.43 35.92 -8.26
C GLY A 447 4.70 35.14 -9.35
N SER A 448 4.48 33.85 -9.14
CA SER A 448 3.83 32.93 -10.10
C SER A 448 2.58 33.50 -10.80
N GLY A 449 1.69 34.18 -10.06
CA GLY A 449 0.51 34.84 -10.63
C GLY A 449 0.86 35.95 -11.63
N VAL A 450 1.90 36.75 -11.38
CA VAL A 450 2.38 37.79 -12.32
C VAL A 450 2.71 37.20 -13.69
N LEU A 451 3.29 35.99 -13.70
CA LEU A 451 3.75 35.31 -14.91
C LEU A 451 2.60 34.69 -15.73
N ALA A 452 1.64 34.07 -15.04
CA ALA A 452 0.54 33.34 -15.67
C ALA A 452 -0.71 34.19 -15.94
N LEU A 453 -0.88 35.35 -15.31
CA LEU A 453 -2.07 36.18 -15.50
C LEU A 453 -2.26 36.72 -16.94
N PRO A 454 -1.22 37.09 -17.71
CA PRO A 454 -1.37 37.37 -19.14
C PRO A 454 -1.94 36.19 -19.93
N ALA A 455 -1.57 34.95 -19.59
CA ALA A 455 -2.14 33.75 -20.20
C ALA A 455 -3.60 33.51 -19.77
N ALA A 456 -3.96 33.85 -18.53
CA ALA A 456 -5.37 33.87 -18.11
C ALA A 456 -6.19 34.92 -18.89
N MET A 457 -5.59 36.07 -19.26
CA MET A 457 -6.25 37.05 -20.13
C MET A 457 -6.36 36.54 -21.59
N ARG A 458 -5.36 35.81 -22.11
CA ARG A 458 -5.45 35.11 -23.40
C ARG A 458 -6.62 34.12 -23.43
N ASP A 459 -6.81 33.37 -22.35
CA ASP A 459 -7.74 32.24 -22.31
C ASP A 459 -9.18 32.64 -21.91
N ALA A 460 -9.38 33.69 -21.11
CA ALA A 460 -10.69 34.31 -20.90
C ALA A 460 -11.03 35.43 -21.92
N GLY A 461 -10.08 35.82 -22.76
CA GLY A 461 -10.14 37.05 -23.55
C GLY A 461 -10.36 38.28 -22.67
N TRP A 462 -11.02 39.31 -23.23
CA TRP A 462 -11.35 40.55 -22.51
C TRP A 462 -12.23 40.35 -21.26
N SER A 463 -12.92 39.21 -21.12
CA SER A 463 -13.66 38.87 -19.90
C SER A 463 -12.76 38.49 -18.71
N GLY A 464 -11.47 38.26 -18.94
CA GLY A 464 -10.46 38.03 -17.90
C GLY A 464 -10.30 39.21 -16.93
N ILE A 465 -10.49 40.45 -17.38
CA ILE A 465 -10.33 41.65 -16.52
C ILE A 465 -11.41 41.71 -15.42
N PRO A 466 -12.73 41.66 -15.70
CA PRO A 466 -13.74 41.60 -14.63
C PRO A 466 -13.64 40.30 -13.82
N LEU A 467 -13.23 39.18 -14.41
CA LEU A 467 -12.98 37.92 -13.71
C LEU A 467 -11.85 38.04 -12.66
N LEU A 468 -10.75 38.70 -13.01
CA LEU A 468 -9.62 39.01 -12.13
C LEU A 468 -10.04 39.88 -10.95
N LEU A 469 -10.74 40.99 -11.23
CA LEU A 469 -11.20 41.95 -10.22
C LEU A 469 -12.20 41.32 -9.24
N PHE A 470 -13.17 40.56 -9.74
CA PHE A 470 -14.18 39.92 -8.90
C PHE A 470 -13.57 38.82 -8.01
N SER A 471 -12.67 37.99 -8.57
CA SER A 471 -12.00 36.93 -7.81
C SER A 471 -11.04 37.48 -6.74
N CYS A 472 -10.37 38.62 -7.01
CA CYS A 472 -9.58 39.36 -6.04
C CYS A 472 -10.43 39.81 -4.83
N LEU A 473 -11.58 40.45 -5.10
CA LEU A 473 -12.49 40.95 -4.06
C LEU A 473 -13.08 39.81 -3.22
N ASN A 474 -13.50 38.71 -3.86
CA ASN A 474 -14.03 37.53 -3.17
C ASN A 474 -12.97 36.89 -2.27
N SER A 475 -11.73 36.74 -2.75
CA SER A 475 -10.62 36.16 -2.00
C SER A 475 -10.20 37.03 -0.80
N LEU A 476 -10.18 38.36 -0.96
CA LEU A 476 -9.96 39.30 0.14
C LEU A 476 -11.07 39.19 1.20
N TYR A 477 -12.34 39.22 0.79
CA TYR A 477 -13.46 39.15 1.73
C TYR A 477 -13.51 37.80 2.46
N ALA A 478 -13.23 36.69 1.77
CA ALA A 478 -13.09 35.38 2.38
C ALA A 478 -11.89 35.31 3.35
N GLY A 479 -10.73 35.89 3.02
CA GLY A 479 -9.60 36.01 3.94
C GLY A 479 -9.94 36.79 5.22
N ILE A 480 -10.73 37.86 5.10
CA ILE A 480 -11.27 38.59 6.26
C ILE A 480 -12.26 37.72 7.06
N CYS A 481 -13.10 36.92 6.40
CA CYS A 481 -13.98 35.95 7.08
C CYS A 481 -13.17 34.92 7.88
N LEU A 482 -12.06 34.40 7.33
CA LEU A 482 -11.18 33.46 8.02
C LEU A 482 -10.56 34.09 9.27
N GLY A 483 -10.06 35.33 9.16
CA GLY A 483 -9.50 36.06 10.30
C GLY A 483 -10.54 36.39 11.39
N ARG A 484 -11.81 36.60 11.01
CA ARG A 484 -12.94 36.69 11.96
C ARG A 484 -13.23 35.33 12.62
N CYS A 485 -13.08 34.20 11.92
CA CYS A 485 -13.27 32.87 12.50
C CYS A 485 -12.26 32.58 13.61
N TRP A 486 -10.98 32.93 13.41
CA TRP A 486 -9.94 32.76 14.43
C TRP A 486 -10.29 33.49 15.73
N SER A 487 -10.71 34.76 15.64
CA SER A 487 -11.15 35.55 16.80
C SER A 487 -12.43 35.03 17.47
N ILE A 488 -13.28 34.28 16.78
CA ILE A 488 -14.47 33.62 17.38
C ILE A 488 -14.09 32.30 18.06
N LEU A 489 -13.07 31.60 17.55
CA LEU A 489 -12.55 30.38 18.16
C LEU A 489 -11.82 30.71 19.47
N GLU A 490 -10.88 31.67 19.44
CA GLU A 490 -10.10 32.12 20.61
C GLU A 490 -11.01 32.66 21.74
N GLU A 491 -12.17 33.24 21.43
CA GLU A 491 -13.19 33.65 22.40
C GLU A 491 -13.90 32.47 23.12
N ARG A 492 -13.88 31.26 22.55
CA ARG A 492 -14.86 30.20 22.86
C ARG A 492 -14.28 28.81 23.21
N TYR A 493 -13.00 28.52 22.97
CA TYR A 493 -12.42 27.18 23.22
C TYR A 493 -10.93 27.22 23.62
N GLU A 494 -10.53 26.37 24.57
CA GLU A 494 -9.12 26.24 25.02
C GLU A 494 -8.34 25.09 24.34
N GLU A 495 -8.99 24.00 23.93
CA GLU A 495 -8.32 22.85 23.27
C GLU A 495 -9.10 22.40 22.02
N TYR A 496 -8.44 22.38 20.86
CA TYR A 496 -9.09 22.22 19.55
C TYR A 496 -8.93 20.80 18.98
N LYS A 497 -10.05 20.10 18.75
CA LYS A 497 -10.08 18.75 18.17
C LYS A 497 -11.01 18.71 16.96
N GLY A 498 -10.42 18.66 15.76
CA GLY A 498 -11.15 18.69 14.48
C GLY A 498 -10.28 19.02 13.26
N LYS A 499 -9.07 18.45 13.15
CA LYS A 499 -8.05 18.78 12.14
C LYS A 499 -7.71 17.59 11.22
N VAL A 500 -8.51 17.29 10.19
CA VAL A 500 -8.16 16.22 9.20
C VAL A 500 -8.45 16.59 7.73
N PHE A 501 -9.42 17.48 7.46
CA PHE A 501 -9.80 17.92 6.10
C PHE A 501 -9.48 19.37 5.83
N VAL A 502 -9.81 20.25 6.76
CA VAL A 502 -9.42 21.64 6.67
C VAL A 502 -7.89 21.72 6.70
N SER A 503 -7.29 20.97 7.62
CA SER A 503 -5.87 20.56 7.66
C SER A 503 -5.40 20.01 6.30
N PHE A 504 -5.96 18.92 5.78
CA PHE A 504 -5.51 18.36 4.51
C PHE A 504 -5.65 19.31 3.29
N CYS A 505 -6.73 20.07 3.17
CA CYS A 505 -6.89 21.05 2.08
C CYS A 505 -5.96 22.25 2.23
N ILE A 506 -5.59 22.61 3.46
CA ILE A 506 -4.50 23.55 3.76
C ILE A 506 -3.17 22.94 3.30
N ASP A 507 -2.88 21.68 3.65
CA ASP A 507 -1.68 20.98 3.17
C ASP A 507 -1.62 20.88 1.64
N VAL A 508 -2.71 20.55 0.93
CA VAL A 508 -2.72 20.53 -0.54
C VAL A 508 -2.50 21.91 -1.15
N ASN A 509 -3.06 22.97 -0.54
CA ASN A 509 -2.76 24.33 -0.97
C ASN A 509 -1.27 24.64 -0.77
N LEU A 510 -0.73 24.43 0.44
CA LEU A 510 0.64 24.79 0.80
C LEU A 510 1.69 23.93 0.08
N PHE A 511 1.53 22.61 0.00
CA PHE A 511 2.39 21.75 -0.82
C PHE A 511 2.24 22.09 -2.31
N GLY A 512 1.01 22.28 -2.82
CA GLY A 512 0.78 22.61 -4.23
C GLY A 512 1.43 23.92 -4.67
N VAL A 513 1.38 24.97 -3.83
CA VAL A 513 2.07 26.24 -4.05
C VAL A 513 3.59 26.07 -3.93
N ALA A 514 4.08 25.29 -2.95
CA ALA A 514 5.51 25.02 -2.79
C ALA A 514 6.12 24.27 -3.99
N ILE A 515 5.40 23.28 -4.54
CA ILE A 515 5.74 22.56 -5.78
C ILE A 515 5.85 23.55 -6.95
N VAL A 516 4.84 24.41 -7.13
CA VAL A 516 4.81 25.41 -8.21
C VAL A 516 5.98 26.42 -8.09
N PHE A 517 6.34 26.86 -6.88
CA PHE A 517 7.47 27.77 -6.68
C PHE A 517 8.82 27.11 -6.95
N LEU A 518 8.99 25.83 -6.60
CA LEU A 518 10.20 25.06 -6.91
C LEU A 518 10.33 24.81 -8.42
N LEU A 519 9.24 24.45 -9.10
CA LEU A 519 9.19 24.32 -10.56
C LEU A 519 9.58 25.63 -11.26
N LEU A 520 8.94 26.75 -10.92
CA LEU A 520 9.21 28.05 -11.55
C LEU A 520 10.65 28.54 -11.34
N SER A 521 11.15 28.50 -10.09
CA SER A 521 12.52 28.94 -9.81
C SER A 521 13.55 28.12 -10.59
N SER A 522 13.30 26.82 -10.75
CA SER A 522 14.13 25.93 -11.57
C SER A 522 14.05 26.23 -13.07
N GLN A 523 12.86 26.54 -13.60
CA GLN A 523 12.67 26.88 -15.02
C GLN A 523 13.36 28.21 -15.37
N LEU A 524 13.16 29.23 -14.53
CA LEU A 524 13.75 30.56 -14.71
C LEU A 524 15.29 30.50 -14.63
N ILE A 525 15.85 29.75 -13.68
CA ILE A 525 17.31 29.58 -13.56
C ILE A 525 17.87 28.72 -14.70
N ALA A 526 17.20 27.63 -15.10
CA ALA A 526 17.63 26.81 -16.25
C ALA A 526 17.66 27.62 -17.56
N SER A 527 16.70 28.52 -17.77
CA SER A 527 16.64 29.43 -18.93
C SER A 527 17.84 30.38 -18.98
N VAL A 528 18.20 30.99 -17.85
CA VAL A 528 19.39 31.85 -17.74
C VAL A 528 20.68 31.03 -17.88
N ALA A 529 20.73 29.85 -17.27
CA ALA A 529 21.90 28.97 -17.22
C ALA A 529 21.96 27.94 -18.38
N HIS A 530 21.32 28.20 -19.53
CA HIS A 530 21.23 27.25 -20.65
C HIS A 530 22.60 26.74 -21.15
N ASN A 531 23.66 27.55 -21.06
CA ASN A 531 25.03 27.15 -21.44
C ASN A 531 25.79 26.32 -20.36
N SER A 532 25.15 25.99 -19.23
CA SER A 532 25.78 25.21 -18.14
C SER A 532 25.78 23.69 -18.37
N GLY A 533 24.95 23.19 -19.29
CA GLY A 533 24.72 21.76 -19.48
C GLY A 533 23.85 21.08 -18.41
N VAL A 534 23.35 21.83 -17.42
CA VAL A 534 22.48 21.33 -16.35
C VAL A 534 21.01 21.41 -16.76
N THR A 535 20.30 20.28 -16.77
CA THR A 535 18.89 20.22 -17.19
C THR A 535 17.93 20.76 -16.12
N PHE A 536 16.70 21.07 -16.53
CA PHE A 536 15.62 21.51 -15.65
C PHE A 536 15.41 20.62 -14.41
N CYS A 537 15.28 19.29 -14.58
CA CYS A 537 15.11 18.35 -13.47
C CYS A 537 16.31 18.40 -12.47
N TYR A 538 17.53 18.68 -12.94
CA TYR A 538 18.68 18.87 -12.05
C TYR A 538 18.64 20.22 -11.31
N TRP A 539 18.15 21.29 -11.94
CA TRP A 539 17.91 22.56 -11.24
C TRP A 539 16.87 22.42 -10.13
N VAL A 540 15.82 21.59 -10.31
CA VAL A 540 14.88 21.22 -9.23
C VAL A 540 15.62 20.57 -8.05
N LEU A 541 16.54 19.63 -8.29
CA LEU A 541 17.35 19.03 -7.21
C LEU A 541 18.29 20.03 -6.55
N ILE A 542 19.02 20.84 -7.34
CA ILE A 542 20.01 21.80 -6.84
C ILE A 542 19.33 22.83 -5.93
N LEU A 543 18.21 23.41 -6.36
CA LEU A 543 17.50 24.41 -5.59
C LEU A 543 16.82 23.82 -4.36
N ALA A 544 16.26 22.60 -4.46
CA ALA A 544 15.72 21.89 -3.30
C ALA A 544 16.79 21.58 -2.23
N VAL A 545 17.99 21.15 -2.64
CA VAL A 545 19.12 20.92 -1.73
C VAL A 545 19.60 22.22 -1.10
N CYS A 546 19.65 23.34 -1.84
CA CYS A 546 19.98 24.65 -1.28
C CYS A 546 18.92 25.21 -0.31
N LEU A 547 17.63 24.93 -0.55
CA LEU A 547 16.53 25.35 0.32
C LEU A 547 16.38 24.49 1.58
N CYS A 548 16.74 23.20 1.53
CA CYS A 548 16.49 22.28 2.63
C CYS A 548 17.09 22.74 3.98
N PRO A 549 18.36 23.21 4.07
CA PRO A 549 18.90 23.79 5.29
C PRO A 549 18.14 25.01 5.82
N LEU A 550 17.63 25.86 4.92
CA LEU A 550 16.87 27.07 5.27
C LEU A 550 15.48 26.72 5.83
N MET A 551 14.88 25.61 5.41
CA MET A 551 13.62 25.12 6.00
C MET A 551 13.77 24.76 7.48
N TRP A 552 14.95 24.38 7.95
CA TRP A 552 15.14 23.90 9.33
C TRP A 552 14.97 25.01 10.40
N LEU A 553 14.98 26.29 10.00
CA LEU A 553 14.79 27.47 10.86
C LEU A 553 13.42 27.48 11.59
N GLY A 554 13.33 28.20 12.71
CA GLY A 554 12.35 28.02 13.80
C GLY A 554 10.95 28.63 13.58
N THR A 555 10.89 29.95 13.43
CA THR A 555 9.64 30.73 13.38
C THR A 555 9.75 31.90 12.38
N PRO A 556 8.63 32.52 11.97
CA PRO A 556 8.67 33.71 11.10
C PRO A 556 9.59 34.84 11.59
N ASP A 557 9.79 34.97 12.91
CA ASP A 557 10.78 35.88 13.52
C ASP A 557 12.23 35.61 13.05
N ASP A 558 12.60 34.35 12.77
CA ASP A 558 13.95 33.96 12.34
C ASP A 558 14.21 34.28 10.86
N PHE A 559 13.15 34.38 10.06
CA PHE A 559 13.25 34.48 8.59
C PHE A 559 12.46 35.64 7.96
N TRP A 560 11.96 36.61 8.74
CA TRP A 560 11.28 37.80 8.20
C TRP A 560 12.06 38.58 7.12
N PRO A 561 13.42 38.60 7.06
CA PRO A 561 14.13 39.21 5.93
C PRO A 561 13.84 38.52 4.59
N ALA A 562 13.50 37.22 4.57
CA ALA A 562 13.09 36.51 3.37
C ALA A 562 11.83 37.12 2.75
N ALA A 563 10.84 37.50 3.56
CA ALA A 563 9.62 38.18 3.09
C ALA A 563 9.93 39.57 2.51
N VAL A 564 10.90 40.30 3.07
CA VAL A 564 11.36 41.60 2.54
C VAL A 564 12.11 41.43 1.21
N ILE A 565 12.99 40.42 1.10
CA ILE A 565 13.74 40.14 -0.13
C ILE A 565 12.78 39.66 -1.23
N ALA A 566 11.83 38.78 -0.92
CA ALA A 566 10.76 38.34 -1.82
C ALA A 566 9.95 39.55 -2.37
N LEU A 567 9.49 40.43 -1.48
CA LEU A 567 8.78 41.65 -1.88
C LEU A 567 9.64 42.57 -2.76
N GLY A 568 10.88 42.85 -2.36
CA GLY A 568 11.77 43.74 -3.10
C GLY A 568 12.10 43.21 -4.51
N THR A 569 12.49 41.94 -4.61
CA THR A 569 12.79 41.27 -5.88
C THR A 569 11.56 41.20 -6.79
N THR A 570 10.37 40.92 -6.25
CA THR A 570 9.08 41.01 -6.97
C THR A 570 8.86 42.40 -7.57
N ILE A 571 8.96 43.46 -6.77
CA ILE A 571 8.66 44.83 -7.23
C ILE A 571 9.60 45.23 -8.36
N THR A 572 10.92 45.01 -8.19
CA THR A 572 11.92 45.31 -9.23
C THR A 572 11.65 44.50 -10.50
N ALA A 573 11.34 43.20 -10.37
CA ALA A 573 10.99 42.36 -11.51
C ALA A 573 9.73 42.86 -12.25
N CYS A 574 8.66 43.18 -11.54
CA CYS A 574 7.41 43.67 -12.14
C CYS A 574 7.60 45.00 -12.88
N VAL A 575 8.37 45.93 -12.33
CA VAL A 575 8.67 47.22 -12.99
C VAL A 575 9.49 47.00 -14.27
N LEU A 576 10.54 46.18 -14.22
CA LEU A 576 11.34 45.85 -15.41
C LEU A 576 10.52 45.08 -16.46
N LEU A 577 9.61 44.20 -16.03
CA LEU A 577 8.69 43.43 -16.86
C LEU A 577 7.74 44.35 -17.63
N ILE A 578 7.09 45.30 -16.94
CA ILE A 578 6.22 46.31 -17.55
C ILE A 578 6.99 47.15 -18.59
N VAL A 579 8.23 47.55 -18.28
CA VAL A 579 9.09 48.32 -19.20
C VAL A 579 9.47 47.52 -20.45
N LEU A 580 9.76 46.21 -20.33
CA LEU A 580 10.04 45.36 -21.50
C LEU A 580 8.79 45.12 -22.35
N ILE A 581 7.64 44.81 -21.74
CA ILE A 581 6.39 44.60 -22.48
C ILE A 581 5.98 45.88 -23.23
N ALA A 582 6.10 47.06 -22.59
CA ALA A 582 5.85 48.34 -23.24
C ALA A 582 6.85 48.67 -24.38
N ARG A 583 8.09 48.19 -24.29
CA ARG A 583 9.10 48.31 -25.37
C ARG A 583 8.78 47.38 -26.54
N ASP A 584 8.41 46.13 -26.27
CA ASP A 584 8.01 45.17 -27.31
C ASP A 584 6.74 45.66 -28.03
N ALA A 585 5.77 46.24 -27.30
CA ALA A 585 4.56 46.87 -27.85
C ALA A 585 4.83 47.99 -28.87
N ALA A 586 5.93 48.73 -28.71
CA ALA A 586 6.35 49.75 -29.66
C ALA A 586 6.98 49.18 -30.96
N SER A 587 7.16 47.86 -31.03
CA SER A 587 7.75 47.14 -32.18
C SER A 587 6.83 46.06 -32.78
N SER A 588 5.74 45.70 -32.10
CA SER A 588 4.82 44.64 -32.49
C SER A 588 3.84 45.05 -33.59
N ILE A 589 3.70 44.22 -34.62
CA ILE A 589 2.58 44.29 -35.58
C ILE A 589 1.34 43.66 -34.94
N HIS A 590 0.17 44.27 -35.16
CA HIS A 590 -1.12 43.95 -34.52
C HIS A 590 -1.34 42.45 -34.23
N PRO A 591 -1.45 42.03 -32.94
CA PRO A 591 -1.76 40.66 -32.57
C PRO A 591 -3.26 40.34 -32.75
N ASN A 592 -3.63 39.06 -32.83
CA ASN A 592 -5.03 38.65 -32.82
C ASN A 592 -5.53 38.50 -31.39
N TYR A 593 -6.82 38.77 -31.18
CA TYR A 593 -7.50 38.56 -29.91
C TYR A 593 -8.51 37.41 -30.08
N PRO A 594 -8.30 36.23 -29.45
CA PRO A 594 -9.18 35.09 -29.64
C PRO A 594 -10.56 35.33 -29.00
N SER A 595 -11.60 34.76 -29.61
CA SER A 595 -12.94 34.68 -29.01
C SER A 595 -12.92 33.76 -27.77
N PRO A 596 -13.66 34.08 -26.69
CA PRO A 596 -13.65 33.25 -25.48
C PRO A 596 -14.12 31.81 -25.74
N ASP A 597 -13.26 30.83 -25.47
CA ASP A 597 -13.63 29.42 -25.38
C ASP A 597 -14.08 29.10 -23.94
N PRO A 598 -15.22 28.40 -23.73
CA PRO A 598 -15.71 28.12 -22.38
C PRO A 598 -14.73 27.33 -21.50
N THR A 599 -13.98 26.39 -22.08
CA THR A 599 -12.99 25.57 -21.37
C THR A 599 -11.81 26.41 -20.93
N LYS A 600 -11.29 27.25 -21.84
CA LYS A 600 -10.22 28.21 -21.57
C LYS A 600 -10.62 29.27 -20.54
N PHE A 601 -11.85 29.77 -20.58
CA PHE A 601 -12.38 30.70 -19.58
C PHE A 601 -12.35 30.09 -18.16
N PHE A 602 -12.74 28.82 -18.01
CA PHE A 602 -12.65 28.14 -16.72
C PHE A 602 -11.22 27.73 -16.33
N LEU A 603 -10.30 27.53 -17.29
CA LEU A 603 -8.87 27.39 -16.99
C LEU A 603 -8.31 28.70 -16.41
N ALA A 604 -8.65 29.84 -17.02
CA ALA A 604 -8.28 31.18 -16.57
C ALA A 604 -8.83 31.52 -15.18
N PHE A 605 -10.06 31.10 -14.83
CA PHE A 605 -10.62 31.19 -13.48
C PHE A 605 -9.66 30.56 -12.44
N GLY A 606 -9.13 29.36 -12.72
CA GLY A 606 -8.22 28.65 -11.83
C GLY A 606 -6.90 29.39 -11.65
N THR A 607 -6.30 29.87 -12.75
CA THR A 607 -5.08 30.69 -12.73
C THR A 607 -5.24 32.00 -11.95
N ILE A 608 -6.39 32.65 -12.10
CA ILE A 608 -6.76 33.86 -11.37
C ILE A 608 -6.92 33.57 -9.87
N TYR A 609 -7.58 32.48 -9.49
CA TYR A 609 -7.73 32.11 -8.08
C TYR A 609 -6.42 31.67 -7.43
N PHE A 610 -5.55 30.93 -8.14
CA PHE A 610 -4.22 30.58 -7.67
C PHE A 610 -3.40 31.84 -7.30
N SER A 611 -3.48 32.87 -8.16
CA SER A 611 -2.80 34.16 -7.95
C SER A 611 -3.23 34.88 -6.65
N PHE A 612 -4.34 34.47 -6.03
CA PHE A 612 -4.88 35.01 -4.77
C PHE A 612 -4.95 33.97 -3.64
N GLY A 613 -4.24 32.84 -3.73
CA GLY A 613 -4.44 31.66 -2.87
C GLY A 613 -3.86 31.65 -1.44
N GLY A 614 -3.36 32.77 -0.91
CA GLY A 614 -2.58 32.82 0.35
C GLY A 614 -3.35 32.50 1.65
N ALA A 615 -4.67 32.31 1.60
CA ALA A 615 -5.54 32.24 2.78
C ALA A 615 -5.15 31.16 3.81
N ALA A 616 -4.51 30.07 3.39
CA ALA A 616 -4.07 28.98 4.27
C ALA A 616 -3.09 29.42 5.37
N SER A 617 -2.23 30.42 5.11
CA SER A 617 -1.22 30.90 6.09
C SER A 617 -1.69 32.11 6.90
N PHE A 618 -2.86 32.67 6.58
CA PHE A 618 -3.41 33.86 7.25
C PHE A 618 -3.61 33.66 8.77
N PRO A 619 -4.07 32.50 9.29
CA PRO A 619 -4.14 32.26 10.73
C PRO A 619 -2.78 32.34 11.43
N THR A 620 -1.70 31.84 10.81
CA THR A 620 -0.33 31.94 11.34
C THR A 620 0.13 33.39 11.40
N PHE A 621 -0.02 34.14 10.30
CA PHE A 621 0.33 35.57 10.29
C PHE A 621 -0.50 36.38 11.30
N GLN A 622 -1.78 36.05 11.46
CA GLN A 622 -2.66 36.70 12.44
C GLN A 622 -2.28 36.32 13.88
N ASN A 623 -1.90 35.06 14.15
CA ASN A 623 -1.44 34.62 15.47
C ASN A 623 -0.23 35.44 15.94
N ASP A 624 0.71 35.67 15.02
CA ASP A 624 2.01 36.30 15.27
C ASP A 624 1.93 37.85 15.24
N MET A 625 0.78 38.45 14.92
CA MET A 625 0.59 39.91 14.92
C MET A 625 0.46 40.51 16.33
N LYS A 626 1.10 41.66 16.57
CA LYS A 626 1.00 42.42 17.85
C LYS A 626 -0.43 42.79 18.24
N ASN A 627 -1.32 42.94 17.26
CA ASN A 627 -2.76 43.12 17.46
C ASN A 627 -3.51 42.34 16.38
N ARG A 628 -4.04 41.16 16.74
CA ARG A 628 -4.73 40.24 15.81
C ARG A 628 -5.98 40.83 15.16
N ASN A 629 -6.57 41.87 15.75
CA ASN A 629 -7.72 42.58 15.19
C ASN A 629 -7.37 43.47 13.99
N ASP A 630 -6.11 43.88 13.84
CA ASP A 630 -5.65 44.65 12.67
C ASP A 630 -5.44 43.79 11.42
N PHE A 631 -5.63 42.46 11.50
CA PHE A 631 -5.43 41.55 10.37
C PHE A 631 -6.26 41.93 9.13
N ALA A 632 -7.49 42.42 9.30
CA ALA A 632 -8.31 42.88 8.18
C ALA A 632 -7.68 44.08 7.43
N LYS A 633 -6.93 44.95 8.13
CA LYS A 633 -6.14 46.03 7.52
C LYS A 633 -4.94 45.46 6.76
N ALA A 634 -4.25 44.49 7.37
CA ALA A 634 -3.10 43.81 6.76
C ALA A 634 -3.47 43.10 5.44
N ALA A 635 -4.57 42.35 5.43
CA ALA A 635 -5.11 41.69 4.25
C ALA A 635 -5.55 42.70 3.18
N THR A 636 -6.33 43.73 3.54
CA THR A 636 -6.81 44.74 2.59
C THR A 636 -5.65 45.46 1.88
N MET A 637 -4.61 45.84 2.63
CA MET A 637 -3.42 46.48 2.06
C MET A 637 -2.59 45.52 1.20
N GLY A 638 -2.48 44.24 1.59
CA GLY A 638 -1.79 43.23 0.79
C GLY A 638 -2.47 42.96 -0.56
N PHE A 639 -3.78 42.72 -0.56
CA PHE A 639 -4.56 42.51 -1.80
C PHE A 639 -4.55 43.74 -2.72
N ALA A 640 -4.63 44.95 -2.17
CA ALA A 640 -4.52 46.17 -2.96
C ALA A 640 -3.14 46.29 -3.65
N PHE A 641 -2.07 45.92 -2.96
CA PHE A 641 -0.71 45.92 -3.52
C PHE A 641 -0.49 44.82 -4.57
N LEU A 642 -1.05 43.62 -4.36
CA LEU A 642 -1.04 42.56 -5.37
C LEU A 642 -1.76 43.01 -6.65
N LEU A 643 -2.95 43.61 -6.53
CA LEU A 643 -3.68 44.12 -7.69
C LEU A 643 -2.90 45.21 -8.45
N LEU A 644 -2.18 46.07 -7.74
CA LEU A 644 -1.30 47.10 -8.33
C LEU A 644 -0.15 46.51 -9.16
N LEU A 645 0.42 45.37 -8.75
CA LEU A 645 1.43 44.66 -9.53
C LEU A 645 0.82 43.84 -10.68
N TYR A 646 -0.30 43.17 -10.42
CA TYR A 646 -0.89 42.17 -11.31
C TYR A 646 -1.63 42.79 -12.50
N LEU A 647 -2.48 43.78 -12.25
CA LEU A 647 -3.39 44.33 -13.26
C LEU A 647 -2.63 44.96 -14.45
N PRO A 648 -1.53 45.72 -14.26
CA PRO A 648 -0.75 46.25 -15.38
C PRO A 648 -0.08 45.15 -16.21
N VAL A 649 0.53 44.14 -15.57
CA VAL A 649 1.22 43.04 -16.29
C VAL A 649 0.21 42.20 -17.07
N ALA A 650 -0.91 41.83 -16.44
CA ALA A 650 -1.98 41.05 -17.06
C ALA A 650 -2.53 41.73 -18.32
N ILE A 651 -2.85 43.03 -18.23
CA ILE A 651 -3.40 43.80 -19.35
C ILE A 651 -2.34 44.05 -20.43
N LEU A 652 -1.15 44.54 -20.07
CA LEU A 652 -0.12 44.89 -21.06
C LEU A 652 0.40 43.66 -21.80
N GLY A 653 0.61 42.52 -21.12
CA GLY A 653 1.03 41.28 -21.76
C GLY A 653 0.01 40.80 -22.79
N TYR A 654 -1.28 40.85 -22.46
CA TYR A 654 -2.35 40.46 -23.39
C TYR A 654 -2.53 41.45 -24.54
N VAL A 655 -2.44 42.77 -24.29
CA VAL A 655 -2.48 43.81 -25.35
C VAL A 655 -1.30 43.69 -26.32
N THR A 656 -0.12 43.32 -25.83
CA THR A 656 1.11 43.27 -26.64
C THR A 656 1.21 42.00 -27.48
N TYR A 657 0.89 40.84 -26.91
CA TYR A 657 1.12 39.54 -27.56
C TYR A 657 -0.16 38.80 -27.98
N GLY A 658 -1.34 39.14 -27.44
CA GLY A 658 -2.64 38.57 -27.81
C GLY A 658 -2.69 37.04 -27.79
N ASP A 659 -2.99 36.43 -28.94
CA ASP A 659 -3.01 34.98 -29.15
C ASP A 659 -1.65 34.29 -28.94
N LYS A 660 -0.54 35.02 -28.96
CA LYS A 660 0.83 34.50 -28.84
C LYS A 660 1.38 34.47 -27.41
N VAL A 661 0.64 34.97 -26.42
CA VAL A 661 1.03 34.88 -25.01
C VAL A 661 1.28 33.42 -24.63
N GLN A 662 2.48 33.12 -24.14
CA GLN A 662 2.83 31.81 -23.56
C GLN A 662 2.36 31.70 -22.11
N ASP A 663 2.30 30.49 -21.56
CA ASP A 663 1.80 30.23 -20.20
C ASP A 663 2.68 30.87 -19.10
N ASP A 664 3.94 31.23 -19.43
CA ASP A 664 4.73 32.26 -18.76
C ASP A 664 4.95 33.44 -19.72
N VAL A 665 4.57 34.65 -19.31
CA VAL A 665 4.79 35.87 -20.10
C VAL A 665 6.27 36.15 -20.40
N ILE A 666 7.22 35.67 -19.58
CA ILE A 666 8.66 35.79 -19.84
C ILE A 666 9.03 35.14 -21.16
N ASP A 667 8.47 33.97 -21.47
CA ASP A 667 8.75 33.26 -22.73
C ASP A 667 8.11 33.94 -23.95
N SER A 668 7.22 34.92 -23.73
CA SER A 668 6.66 35.79 -24.79
C SER A 668 7.55 37.01 -25.10
N ILE A 669 8.43 37.42 -24.17
CA ILE A 669 9.21 38.67 -24.24
C ILE A 669 10.52 38.51 -25.02
N SER A 670 10.91 39.55 -25.76
CA SER A 670 12.16 39.59 -26.52
C SER A 670 13.42 39.33 -25.67
N ASN A 671 14.31 38.47 -26.16
CA ASN A 671 15.52 38.08 -25.44
C ASN A 671 16.48 39.26 -25.27
N SER A 672 16.84 39.55 -24.02
CA SER A 672 17.69 40.68 -23.63
C SER A 672 18.33 40.43 -22.26
N THR A 673 19.42 41.14 -21.94
CA THR A 673 20.05 41.06 -20.61
C THR A 673 19.07 41.41 -19.49
N VAL A 674 18.12 42.31 -19.76
CA VAL A 674 17.06 42.70 -18.80
C VAL A 674 16.09 41.54 -18.54
N LYS A 675 15.73 40.75 -19.57
CA LYS A 675 14.93 39.52 -19.40
C LYS A 675 15.63 38.54 -18.45
N SER A 676 16.94 38.31 -18.62
CA SER A 676 17.70 37.43 -17.71
C SER A 676 17.79 37.98 -16.28
N VAL A 677 17.88 39.31 -16.09
CA VAL A 677 17.80 39.92 -14.75
C VAL A 677 16.42 39.71 -14.12
N ILE A 678 15.32 39.85 -14.88
CA ILE A 678 13.96 39.57 -14.39
C ILE A 678 13.84 38.08 -14.00
N GLN A 679 14.35 37.17 -14.82
CA GLN A 679 14.33 35.72 -14.52
C GLN A 679 15.05 35.39 -13.20
N VAL A 680 16.24 35.97 -12.96
CA VAL A 680 16.96 35.79 -11.68
C VAL A 680 16.19 36.40 -10.50
N LEU A 681 15.64 37.61 -10.65
CA LEU A 681 14.87 38.27 -9.58
C LEU A 681 13.61 37.47 -9.22
N LEU A 682 12.87 36.96 -10.20
CA LEU A 682 11.67 36.15 -9.96
C LEU A 682 12.00 34.76 -9.41
N ALA A 683 13.11 34.15 -9.83
CA ALA A 683 13.58 32.91 -9.22
C ALA A 683 13.93 33.11 -7.73
N LEU A 684 14.70 34.16 -7.41
CA LEU A 684 15.03 34.51 -6.02
C LEU A 684 13.76 34.77 -5.19
N HIS A 685 12.80 35.52 -5.72
CA HIS A 685 11.50 35.71 -5.09
C HIS A 685 10.82 34.39 -4.75
N MET A 686 10.67 33.49 -5.72
CA MET A 686 10.00 32.19 -5.51
C MET A 686 10.73 31.31 -4.49
N LEU A 687 12.07 31.35 -4.45
CA LEU A 687 12.88 30.62 -3.46
C LEU A 687 12.66 31.15 -2.02
N PHE A 688 12.53 32.47 -1.82
CA PHE A 688 12.23 33.03 -0.50
C PHE A 688 10.75 32.88 -0.12
N ALA A 689 9.83 33.04 -1.06
CA ALA A 689 8.39 32.84 -0.85
C ALA A 689 8.06 31.38 -0.46
N PHE A 690 8.79 30.40 -1.03
CA PHE A 690 8.68 28.98 -0.69
C PHE A 690 8.83 28.73 0.83
N LEU A 691 9.80 29.38 1.47
CA LEU A 691 10.05 29.26 2.91
C LEU A 691 8.89 29.78 3.76
N LEU A 692 8.18 30.82 3.28
CA LEU A 692 7.00 31.37 3.95
C LEU A 692 5.82 30.39 3.89
N VAL A 693 5.59 29.79 2.71
CA VAL A 693 4.50 28.84 2.44
C VAL A 693 4.69 27.56 3.27
N ILE A 694 5.84 26.90 3.14
CA ILE A 694 6.02 25.55 3.68
C ILE A 694 6.15 25.51 5.22
N ASN A 695 6.47 26.64 5.86
CA ASN A 695 6.61 26.68 7.32
C ASN A 695 5.29 26.39 8.06
N ALA A 696 4.13 26.75 7.50
CA ALA A 696 2.84 26.50 8.15
C ALA A 696 2.53 24.99 8.25
N SER A 697 2.56 24.25 7.14
CA SER A 697 2.47 22.78 7.17
C SER A 697 3.59 22.16 8.00
N SER A 698 4.81 22.72 7.96
CA SER A 698 5.92 22.18 8.76
C SER A 698 5.65 22.25 10.26
N GLN A 699 5.01 23.32 10.74
CA GLN A 699 4.59 23.44 12.13
C GLN A 699 3.44 22.48 12.48
N GLU A 700 2.50 22.22 11.56
CA GLU A 700 1.42 21.23 11.77
C GLU A 700 1.95 19.79 11.83
N PHE A 701 2.92 19.42 10.97
CA PHE A 701 3.61 18.13 11.05
C PHE A 701 4.47 18.01 12.32
N GLU A 702 5.11 19.09 12.77
CA GLU A 702 5.83 19.11 14.05
C GLU A 702 4.89 18.94 15.26
N GLU A 703 3.72 19.59 15.25
CA GLU A 703 2.66 19.39 16.26
C GLU A 703 2.21 17.91 16.29
N PHE A 704 1.93 17.33 15.12
CA PHE A 704 1.48 15.95 14.96
C PHE A 704 2.51 14.92 15.47
N PHE A 705 3.79 15.10 15.12
CA PHE A 705 4.88 14.23 15.59
C PHE A 705 5.45 14.62 16.97
N LYS A 706 4.89 15.65 17.61
CA LYS A 706 5.33 16.20 18.92
C LYS A 706 6.83 16.55 18.95
N ILE A 707 7.29 17.17 17.88
CA ILE A 707 8.65 17.69 17.73
C ILE A 707 8.71 19.07 18.41
N PRO A 708 9.73 19.36 19.24
CA PRO A 708 9.81 20.65 19.92
C PRO A 708 10.17 21.78 18.94
N ASN A 709 9.53 22.95 19.09
CA ASN A 709 9.69 24.13 18.22
C ASN A 709 11.09 24.77 18.20
N LYS A 710 12.11 24.15 18.83
CA LYS A 710 13.50 24.59 18.78
C LYS A 710 14.24 23.85 17.66
N PHE A 711 15.31 24.46 17.13
CA PHE A 711 16.20 23.77 16.19
C PHE A 711 16.75 22.47 16.80
N GLY A 712 16.75 21.38 16.03
CA GLY A 712 17.23 20.08 16.47
C GLY A 712 16.99 18.98 15.43
N TRP A 713 17.69 17.84 15.56
CA TRP A 713 17.76 16.83 14.51
C TRP A 713 16.40 16.22 14.12
N LYS A 714 15.43 16.13 15.03
CA LYS A 714 14.07 15.65 14.71
C LYS A 714 13.34 16.59 13.74
N ARG A 715 13.54 17.90 13.90
CA ARG A 715 13.02 18.96 13.03
C ARG A 715 13.71 18.93 11.66
N VAL A 716 15.03 18.71 11.65
CA VAL A 716 15.80 18.46 10.42
C VAL A 716 15.20 17.26 9.68
N VAL A 717 14.97 16.12 10.34
CA VAL A 717 14.40 14.91 9.71
C VAL A 717 12.99 15.16 9.15
N ILE A 718 12.05 15.72 9.92
CA ILE A 718 10.68 15.91 9.42
C ILE A 718 10.64 16.89 8.23
N ARG A 719 11.31 18.06 8.33
CA ARG A 719 11.32 19.05 7.26
C ARG A 719 12.08 18.57 6.02
N SER A 720 13.12 17.76 6.20
CA SER A 720 13.80 17.10 5.06
C SER A 720 12.92 16.03 4.41
N SER A 721 12.10 15.30 5.18
CA SER A 721 11.13 14.36 4.61
C SER A 721 10.00 15.04 3.83
N MET A 722 9.56 16.22 4.28
CA MET A 722 8.63 17.09 3.54
C MET A 722 9.27 17.63 2.25
N MET A 723 10.56 18.00 2.29
CA MET A 723 11.28 18.37 1.07
C MET A 723 11.44 17.17 0.11
N LEU A 724 11.70 15.96 0.59
CA LEU A 724 11.70 14.76 -0.26
C LEU A 724 10.33 14.48 -0.90
N PHE A 725 9.23 14.73 -0.20
CA PHE A 725 7.88 14.68 -0.77
C PHE A 725 7.66 15.77 -1.83
N ILE A 726 8.09 17.01 -1.58
CA ILE A 726 8.01 18.11 -2.57
C ILE A 726 8.88 17.83 -3.80
N ILE A 727 10.06 17.23 -3.63
CA ILE A 727 10.91 16.79 -4.76
C ILE A 727 10.19 15.69 -5.53
N PHE A 728 9.73 14.62 -4.85
CA PHE A 728 9.01 13.51 -5.49
C PHE A 728 7.73 13.96 -6.20
N MET A 729 7.09 15.02 -5.73
CA MET A 729 6.03 15.72 -6.45
C MET A 729 6.60 16.52 -7.64
N ALA A 730 7.27 17.66 -7.41
CA ALA A 730 7.73 18.60 -8.43
C ALA A 730 8.55 17.96 -9.56
N GLN A 731 9.27 16.87 -9.28
CA GLN A 731 9.92 16.06 -10.29
C GLN A 731 8.94 15.23 -11.13
N SER A 732 7.66 15.63 -11.35
CA SER A 732 6.79 14.77 -12.15
C SER A 732 5.53 15.22 -12.87
N ILE A 733 4.89 16.33 -12.54
CA ILE A 733 4.00 17.00 -13.50
C ILE A 733 4.70 18.31 -13.84
N PRO A 734 5.81 18.27 -14.63
CA PRO A 734 6.64 19.44 -14.90
C PRO A 734 5.94 20.51 -15.78
N LYS A 735 4.63 20.38 -16.01
CA LYS A 735 3.80 21.34 -16.75
C LYS A 735 3.12 22.33 -15.80
N PHE A 736 3.93 23.29 -15.32
CA PHE A 736 3.57 24.45 -14.49
C PHE A 736 2.11 24.94 -14.65
N GLY A 737 1.71 25.41 -15.84
CA GLY A 737 0.39 26.05 -16.05
C GLY A 737 -0.83 25.14 -15.79
N LYS A 738 -0.69 23.82 -16.00
CA LYS A 738 -1.77 22.85 -15.76
C LYS A 738 -1.87 22.46 -14.28
N VAL A 739 -0.74 22.39 -13.58
CA VAL A 739 -0.71 22.21 -12.10
C VAL A 739 -1.28 23.45 -11.40
N LEU A 740 -0.83 24.64 -11.81
CA LEU A 740 -1.27 25.92 -11.25
C LEU A 740 -2.79 26.11 -11.34
N SER A 741 -3.38 25.87 -12.52
CA SER A 741 -4.83 26.00 -12.72
C SER A 741 -5.63 24.92 -11.96
N LEU A 742 -5.10 23.69 -11.84
CA LEU A 742 -5.72 22.62 -11.05
C LEU A 742 -5.75 22.93 -9.53
N VAL A 743 -4.62 23.35 -8.96
CA VAL A 743 -4.55 23.73 -7.53
C VAL A 743 -5.40 24.97 -7.24
N GLY A 744 -5.40 25.94 -8.17
CA GLY A 744 -6.25 27.13 -8.15
C GLY A 744 -7.75 26.80 -8.10
N GLY A 745 -8.23 26.01 -9.08
CA GLY A 745 -9.63 25.62 -9.21
C GLY A 745 -10.16 24.68 -8.12
N SER A 746 -9.28 24.01 -7.37
CA SER A 746 -9.66 23.03 -6.33
C SER A 746 -9.37 23.55 -4.91
N ALA A 747 -8.23 23.15 -4.32
CA ALA A 747 -7.90 23.41 -2.92
C ALA A 747 -7.80 24.90 -2.58
N ILE A 748 -7.31 25.75 -3.49
CA ILE A 748 -7.29 27.20 -3.28
C ILE A 748 -8.71 27.79 -3.32
N THR A 749 -9.55 27.43 -4.30
CA THR A 749 -10.94 27.91 -4.35
C THR A 749 -11.75 27.50 -3.11
N LEU A 750 -11.47 26.31 -2.54
CA LEU A 750 -12.04 25.90 -1.26
C LEU A 750 -11.49 26.70 -0.07
N THR A 751 -10.16 26.73 0.13
CA THR A 751 -9.53 27.36 1.31
C THR A 751 -9.55 28.89 1.30
N ALA A 752 -9.56 29.53 0.13
CA ALA A 752 -9.55 30.99 -0.05
C ALA A 752 -10.90 31.58 -0.51
N SER A 753 -11.99 30.79 -0.55
CA SER A 753 -13.35 31.33 -0.75
C SER A 753 -14.44 30.52 -0.05
N VAL A 754 -14.59 29.23 -0.34
CA VAL A 754 -15.76 28.46 0.13
C VAL A 754 -15.71 28.22 1.65
N PHE A 755 -14.61 27.67 2.17
CA PHE A 755 -14.47 27.31 3.58
C PHE A 755 -14.52 28.53 4.54
N PRO A 756 -13.79 29.65 4.30
CA PRO A 756 -13.89 30.81 5.18
C PRO A 756 -15.31 31.36 5.33
N CYS A 757 -16.07 31.39 4.22
CA CYS A 757 -17.44 31.85 4.22
C CYS A 757 -18.39 30.88 4.95
N ILE A 758 -18.21 29.56 4.77
CA ILE A 758 -18.97 28.53 5.51
C ILE A 758 -18.64 28.56 7.01
N PHE A 759 -17.35 28.64 7.39
CA PHE A 759 -16.94 28.68 8.79
C PHE A 759 -17.46 29.93 9.48
N TYR A 760 -17.36 31.10 8.83
CA TYR A 760 -17.85 32.35 9.40
C TYR A 760 -19.37 32.34 9.60
N TYR A 761 -20.12 31.85 8.60
CA TYR A 761 -21.55 31.63 8.73
C TYR A 761 -21.87 30.64 9.86
N ARG A 762 -21.15 29.51 9.93
CA ARG A 762 -21.41 28.45 10.89
C ARG A 762 -21.10 28.87 12.32
N LEU A 763 -19.95 29.49 12.59
CA LEU A 763 -19.54 29.96 13.91
C LEU A 763 -20.47 31.06 14.45
N CYS A 764 -20.97 31.96 13.59
CA CYS A 764 -22.01 32.92 13.98
C CYS A 764 -23.39 32.26 14.17
N SER A 765 -23.68 31.14 13.49
CA SER A 765 -24.94 30.39 13.68
C SER A 765 -24.98 29.50 14.93
N LEU A 766 -23.84 29.29 15.60
CA LEU A 766 -23.75 28.49 16.82
C LEU A 766 -23.94 29.37 18.05
N THR A 767 -25.04 29.13 18.76
CA THR A 767 -25.38 29.77 20.03
C THR A 767 -25.37 28.75 21.18
N GLN A 768 -24.87 29.21 22.33
CA GLN A 768 -25.00 28.60 23.65
C GLN A 768 -25.41 29.71 24.62
N SER A 769 -25.90 29.38 25.82
CA SER A 769 -26.38 30.36 26.81
C SER A 769 -25.32 31.41 27.19
N ASP A 770 -24.06 31.02 27.12
CA ASP A 770 -22.94 31.77 27.71
C ASP A 770 -22.12 32.52 26.65
N TRP A 771 -22.55 32.52 25.39
CA TRP A 771 -21.87 33.14 24.26
C TRP A 771 -22.60 34.39 23.75
N PRO A 772 -21.89 35.47 23.37
CA PRO A 772 -22.52 36.65 22.77
C PRO A 772 -23.16 36.30 21.41
N GLU A 773 -24.41 36.72 21.22
CA GLU A 773 -25.11 36.59 19.93
C GLU A 773 -24.40 37.41 18.84
N ARG A 774 -24.18 36.81 17.67
CA ARG A 774 -23.52 37.45 16.52
C ARG A 774 -24.42 37.41 15.28
N TYR A 775 -25.10 38.52 15.00
CA TYR A 775 -26.01 38.64 13.86
C TYR A 775 -25.28 39.01 12.57
N ILE A 776 -25.27 38.11 11.57
CA ILE A 776 -24.86 38.44 10.19
C ILE A 776 -26.06 39.08 9.46
N PRO A 777 -25.95 40.30 8.89
CA PRO A 777 -27.02 40.96 8.15
C PRO A 777 -27.34 40.27 6.81
N LEU A 778 -28.54 40.51 6.28
CA LEU A 778 -29.04 39.79 5.11
C LEU A 778 -28.19 39.99 3.84
N HIS A 779 -27.67 41.19 3.60
CA HIS A 779 -26.79 41.44 2.44
C HIS A 779 -25.47 40.67 2.55
N GLU A 780 -24.90 40.55 3.76
CA GLU A 780 -23.68 39.80 4.00
C GLU A 780 -23.94 38.29 3.89
N LYS A 781 -25.08 37.79 4.39
CA LYS A 781 -25.55 36.41 4.14
C LYS A 781 -25.71 36.10 2.64
N ILE A 782 -26.29 37.01 1.85
CA ILE A 782 -26.43 36.84 0.40
C ILE A 782 -25.06 36.84 -0.28
N TYR A 783 -24.15 37.75 0.10
CA TYR A 783 -22.81 37.80 -0.49
C TYR A 783 -21.96 36.57 -0.15
N LEU A 784 -22.05 36.05 1.09
CA LEU A 784 -21.47 34.76 1.49
C LEU A 784 -22.00 33.61 0.61
N ILE A 785 -23.31 33.54 0.36
CA ILE A 785 -23.91 32.53 -0.53
C ILE A 785 -23.42 32.70 -1.98
N VAL A 786 -23.32 33.95 -2.48
CA VAL A 786 -22.80 34.23 -3.83
C VAL A 786 -21.34 33.78 -3.97
N ILE A 787 -20.47 34.06 -2.98
CA ILE A 787 -19.08 33.59 -3.00
C ILE A 787 -19.00 32.06 -2.95
N ILE A 788 -19.81 31.42 -2.10
CA ILE A 788 -19.88 29.95 -2.00
C ILE A 788 -20.32 29.33 -3.33
N VAL A 789 -21.38 29.84 -3.96
CA VAL A 789 -21.90 29.32 -5.24
C VAL A 789 -20.93 29.62 -6.39
N TYR A 790 -20.34 30.80 -6.45
CA TYR A 790 -19.33 31.17 -7.44
C TYR A 790 -18.06 30.32 -7.32
N GLY A 791 -17.57 30.11 -6.10
CA GLY A 791 -16.43 29.24 -5.81
C GLY A 791 -16.73 27.78 -6.15
N ILE A 792 -17.89 27.24 -5.78
CA ILE A 792 -18.26 25.85 -6.10
C ILE A 792 -18.42 25.66 -7.62
N LEU A 793 -19.20 26.50 -8.30
CA LEU A 793 -19.45 26.34 -9.74
C LEU A 793 -18.18 26.61 -10.57
N GLY A 794 -17.50 27.73 -10.30
CA GLY A 794 -16.27 28.09 -10.99
C GLY A 794 -15.14 27.11 -10.69
N GLY A 795 -14.98 26.69 -9.44
CA GLY A 795 -13.97 25.71 -9.03
C GLY A 795 -14.20 24.32 -9.62
N CYS A 796 -15.44 23.81 -9.60
CA CYS A 796 -15.77 22.53 -10.26
C CYS A 796 -15.54 22.58 -11.77
N MET A 797 -15.96 23.64 -12.45
CA MET A 797 -15.76 23.80 -13.90
C MET A 797 -14.29 24.04 -14.26
N SER A 798 -13.54 24.77 -13.42
CA SER A 798 -12.10 25.00 -13.57
C SER A 798 -11.29 23.72 -13.35
N THR A 799 -11.63 22.95 -12.31
CA THR A 799 -11.04 21.63 -12.05
C THR A 799 -11.33 20.67 -13.21
N TYR A 800 -12.57 20.65 -13.73
CA TYR A 800 -12.93 19.86 -14.92
C TYR A 800 -12.16 20.29 -16.18
N ALA A 801 -12.02 21.60 -16.43
CA ALA A 801 -11.24 22.14 -17.54
C ALA A 801 -9.74 21.80 -17.41
N ALA A 802 -9.16 21.95 -16.23
CA ALA A 802 -7.76 21.60 -15.95
C ALA A 802 -7.51 20.09 -16.08
N VAL A 803 -8.38 19.24 -15.52
CA VAL A 803 -8.28 17.77 -15.65
C VAL A 803 -8.42 17.32 -17.10
N ASN A 804 -9.40 17.80 -17.85
CA ASN A 804 -9.50 17.51 -19.29
C ASN A 804 -8.27 18.01 -20.06
N GLY A 805 -7.77 19.19 -19.68
CA GLY A 805 -6.53 19.76 -20.20
C GLY A 805 -5.28 18.94 -19.83
N ILE A 806 -5.30 18.10 -18.80
CA ILE A 806 -4.21 17.18 -18.43
C ILE A 806 -4.38 15.81 -19.10
N VAL A 807 -5.61 15.36 -19.36
CA VAL A 807 -5.94 14.02 -19.89
C VAL A 807 -5.79 13.92 -21.42
N GLN A 808 -5.71 15.03 -22.17
CA GLN A 808 -5.42 15.01 -23.61
C GLN A 808 -4.02 14.41 -23.90
N PRO A 809 -3.83 13.57 -24.93
CA PRO A 809 -2.56 12.84 -25.16
C PRO A 809 -1.30 13.71 -25.17
N ASP A 810 -1.35 14.85 -25.85
CA ASP A 810 -0.23 15.80 -26.00
C ASP A 810 0.16 16.50 -24.67
N SER A 811 -0.60 16.24 -23.61
CA SER A 811 -0.38 16.78 -22.26
C SER A 811 0.68 16.01 -21.48
N PHE A 812 0.88 14.73 -21.75
CA PHE A 812 1.88 13.92 -21.05
C PHE A 812 3.28 14.25 -21.57
N VAL A 813 3.99 15.14 -20.87
CA VAL A 813 5.46 15.13 -20.86
C VAL A 813 5.87 14.11 -19.79
N PRO A 814 6.76 13.16 -20.11
CA PRO A 814 7.26 12.24 -19.11
C PRO A 814 7.91 12.99 -17.92
N PRO A 815 7.68 12.56 -16.67
CA PRO A 815 8.07 13.20 -15.37
C PRO A 815 9.59 13.57 -15.12
N CYS A 816 10.22 13.26 -13.96
CA CYS A 816 11.68 13.40 -13.70
C CYS A 816 12.48 12.19 -12.98
N TYR A 817 11.95 10.93 -12.95
CA TYR A 817 12.45 9.46 -13.01
C TYR A 817 11.98 8.17 -14.01
N GLU A 818 11.40 7.88 -15.29
CA GLU A 818 10.74 8.23 -16.72
C GLU A 818 11.29 8.82 -18.10
N TYR A 819 11.36 10.14 -18.41
CA TYR A 819 11.93 10.80 -19.65
C TYR A 819 13.36 10.38 -20.11
N ASP A 820 14.45 10.91 -19.51
CA ASP A 820 15.88 10.56 -19.73
C ASP A 820 16.43 9.44 -18.82
N LYS A 821 16.76 9.74 -17.54
CA LYS A 821 17.62 8.93 -16.63
C LYS A 821 16.99 8.56 -15.24
N LYS A 822 15.82 7.93 -15.13
CA LYS A 822 14.97 7.57 -16.26
C LYS A 822 13.99 8.68 -16.62
N GLU A 823 13.49 9.54 -15.71
CA GLU A 823 12.42 10.60 -15.64
C GLU A 823 10.72 10.51 -15.18
N ILE A 824 9.75 10.01 -14.17
CA ILE A 824 9.16 9.24 -12.79
C ILE A 824 8.77 9.88 -11.11
N ASP A 825 7.54 10.47 -11.56
CA ASP A 825 5.99 10.25 -11.63
C ASP A 825 4.99 10.48 -10.42
N GLU A 826 4.16 11.56 -10.45
CA GLU A 826 3.50 12.21 -9.28
C GLU A 826 2.43 11.37 -8.58
N SER A 827 2.87 10.55 -7.63
CA SER A 827 2.06 10.21 -6.47
C SER A 827 2.05 11.34 -5.44
N SER A 828 1.02 12.18 -5.49
CA SER A 828 0.22 12.33 -4.26
C SER A 828 -1.27 12.42 -4.55
N LYS A 829 -2.04 11.93 -3.58
CA LYS A 829 -3.50 11.94 -3.61
C LYS A 829 -4.05 12.24 -2.23
N THR A 830 -4.98 13.21 -2.22
CA THR A 830 -6.27 13.21 -1.50
C THR A 830 -6.33 13.03 0.02
N ASN A 831 -7.31 13.70 0.62
CA ASN A 831 -8.20 13.29 1.72
C ASN A 831 -9.29 14.39 1.88
N ASP A 832 -10.37 14.11 2.60
CA ASP A 832 -11.48 15.03 2.97
C ASP A 832 -12.09 14.56 4.34
N ILE A 833 -13.11 15.22 4.93
CA ILE A 833 -13.73 14.85 6.24
C ILE A 833 -15.15 14.30 6.12
N GLU A 834 -15.54 13.63 7.19
CA GLU A 834 -16.80 12.93 7.41
C GLU A 834 -17.99 13.84 7.73
N GLU A 835 -19.14 13.55 7.12
CA GLU A 835 -20.47 13.96 7.61
C GLU A 835 -21.14 12.79 8.38
N LYS A 836 -22.47 12.71 8.49
CA LYS A 836 -23.16 11.54 9.10
C LYS A 836 -22.91 10.27 8.26
N LYS A 837 -21.85 9.51 8.60
CA LYS A 837 -21.38 8.32 7.88
C LYS A 837 -22.41 7.17 7.80
N GLY A 838 -23.21 7.23 6.73
CA GLY A 838 -23.91 6.09 6.18
C GLY A 838 -24.31 6.34 4.73
N ILE A 839 -24.13 5.34 3.87
CA ILE A 839 -24.37 5.45 2.43
C ILE A 839 -25.86 5.63 2.10
N SER A 840 -26.16 6.38 1.05
CA SER A 840 -27.53 6.57 0.56
C SER A 840 -28.04 5.33 -0.19
N VAL A 841 -29.36 5.23 -0.43
CA VAL A 841 -29.96 4.17 -1.27
C VAL A 841 -29.31 4.12 -2.65
N TRP A 842 -28.99 5.27 -3.24
CA TRP A 842 -28.29 5.35 -4.53
C TRP A 842 -26.84 4.87 -4.46
N ILE A 843 -26.08 5.29 -3.44
CA ILE A 843 -24.70 4.83 -3.27
C ILE A 843 -24.67 3.32 -2.97
N ALA A 844 -25.59 2.81 -2.14
CA ALA A 844 -25.75 1.37 -1.90
C ALA A 844 -26.13 0.59 -3.18
N SER A 845 -26.97 1.17 -4.05
CA SER A 845 -27.27 0.58 -5.37
C SER A 845 -26.02 0.51 -6.25
N ILE A 846 -25.16 1.54 -6.18
CA ILE A 846 -23.87 1.60 -6.89
C ILE A 846 -22.85 0.61 -6.28
N PHE A 847 -22.85 0.35 -4.97
CA PHE A 847 -22.06 -0.72 -4.36
C PHE A 847 -22.53 -2.11 -4.81
N ILE A 848 -23.85 -2.35 -4.84
CA ILE A 848 -24.45 -3.61 -5.27
C ILE A 848 -24.16 -3.89 -6.75
N ALA A 849 -24.42 -2.94 -7.64
CA ALA A 849 -24.09 -3.09 -9.06
C ALA A 849 -22.57 -3.08 -9.30
N GLY A 850 -21.83 -2.14 -8.68
CA GLY A 850 -20.39 -1.98 -8.87
C GLY A 850 -19.54 -3.18 -8.44
N GLN A 851 -19.96 -3.96 -7.44
CA GLN A 851 -19.27 -5.22 -7.08
C GLN A 851 -19.69 -6.42 -7.95
N MET A 852 -20.89 -6.37 -8.55
CA MET A 852 -21.48 -7.50 -9.29
C MET A 852 -21.23 -7.42 -10.80
N ALA A 853 -20.90 -6.23 -11.31
CA ALA A 853 -20.73 -5.94 -12.72
C ALA A 853 -19.45 -6.57 -13.34
N GLY A 854 -19.21 -6.28 -14.62
CA GLY A 854 -18.02 -6.67 -15.38
C GLY A 854 -17.93 -8.15 -15.74
N SER A 855 -17.76 -9.04 -14.76
CA SER A 855 -17.36 -10.44 -15.01
C SER A 855 -18.46 -11.25 -15.71
N GLY A 856 -19.72 -11.04 -15.34
CA GLY A 856 -20.87 -11.62 -16.04
C GLY A 856 -21.07 -11.06 -17.45
N VAL A 857 -20.67 -9.81 -17.74
CA VAL A 857 -20.74 -9.23 -19.10
C VAL A 857 -19.97 -10.10 -20.10
N LEU A 858 -18.81 -10.62 -19.66
CA LEU A 858 -17.90 -11.37 -20.51
C LEU A 858 -18.24 -12.86 -20.58
N ALA A 859 -18.69 -13.46 -19.47
CA ALA A 859 -18.96 -14.90 -19.38
C ALA A 859 -20.41 -15.32 -19.71
N LEU A 860 -21.40 -14.44 -19.56
CA LEU A 860 -22.80 -14.81 -19.80
C LEU A 860 -23.13 -15.17 -21.26
N PRO A 861 -22.55 -14.57 -22.32
CA PRO A 861 -22.78 -15.01 -23.69
C PRO A 861 -22.35 -16.48 -23.92
N ALA A 862 -21.20 -16.88 -23.37
CA ALA A 862 -20.73 -18.27 -23.39
C ALA A 862 -21.62 -19.20 -22.52
N SER A 863 -22.11 -18.68 -21.38
CA SER A 863 -23.10 -19.38 -20.56
C SER A 863 -24.43 -19.64 -21.29
N LEU A 864 -24.87 -18.72 -22.15
CA LEU A 864 -26.01 -18.93 -23.04
C LEU A 864 -25.70 -19.96 -24.12
N LEU A 865 -24.48 -20.02 -24.67
CA LEU A 865 -24.09 -21.09 -25.60
C LEU A 865 -24.18 -22.48 -24.94
N ALA A 866 -23.62 -22.62 -23.73
CA ALA A 866 -23.62 -23.88 -22.99
C ALA A 866 -25.01 -24.34 -22.49
N ALA A 867 -25.97 -23.41 -22.31
CA ALA A 867 -27.37 -23.70 -21.95
C ALA A 867 -28.35 -23.59 -23.14
N GLY A 868 -27.88 -23.19 -24.32
CA GLY A 868 -28.68 -22.87 -25.50
C GLY A 868 -29.72 -21.78 -25.24
N TRP A 869 -30.77 -21.77 -26.06
CA TRP A 869 -31.91 -20.84 -25.91
C TRP A 869 -32.61 -20.93 -24.55
N GLY A 870 -32.51 -22.07 -23.85
CA GLY A 870 -32.99 -22.24 -22.47
C GLY A 870 -32.17 -21.44 -21.43
N GLY A 871 -30.98 -20.97 -21.78
CA GLY A 871 -30.15 -20.11 -20.96
C GLY A 871 -30.74 -18.72 -20.69
N ILE A 872 -31.54 -18.17 -21.62
CA ILE A 872 -32.13 -16.83 -21.46
C ILE A 872 -33.17 -16.80 -20.31
N PRO A 873 -34.21 -17.68 -20.29
CA PRO A 873 -35.11 -17.74 -19.15
C PRO A 873 -34.42 -18.24 -17.87
N LEU A 874 -33.37 -19.07 -17.97
CA LEU A 874 -32.56 -19.47 -16.81
C LEU A 874 -31.83 -18.26 -16.19
N LEU A 875 -31.21 -17.40 -17.00
CA LEU A 875 -30.53 -16.18 -16.57
C LEU A 875 -31.50 -15.25 -15.81
N ILE A 876 -32.68 -15.00 -16.39
CA ILE A 876 -33.72 -14.16 -15.77
C ILE A 876 -34.24 -14.79 -14.47
N PHE A 877 -34.52 -16.10 -14.45
CA PHE A 877 -34.98 -16.83 -13.28
C PHE A 877 -33.95 -16.78 -12.13
N LEU A 878 -32.68 -17.05 -12.41
CA LEU A 878 -31.63 -17.04 -11.39
C LEU A 878 -31.31 -15.61 -10.91
N CYS A 879 -31.41 -14.59 -11.77
CA CYS A 879 -31.37 -13.18 -11.38
C CYS A 879 -32.47 -12.84 -10.35
N LEU A 880 -33.72 -13.24 -10.63
CA LEU A 880 -34.86 -13.00 -9.74
C LEU A 880 -34.76 -13.78 -8.43
N ASN A 881 -34.24 -15.01 -8.47
CA ASN A 881 -33.96 -15.81 -7.27
C ASN A 881 -32.89 -15.15 -6.40
N ALA A 882 -31.76 -14.70 -6.97
CA ALA A 882 -30.68 -14.04 -6.25
C ALA A 882 -31.10 -12.68 -5.66
N LEU A 883 -31.90 -11.88 -6.40
CA LEU A 883 -32.50 -10.65 -5.88
C LEU A 883 -33.43 -10.94 -4.69
N TYR A 884 -34.36 -11.88 -4.85
CA TYR A 884 -35.33 -12.20 -3.79
C TYR A 884 -34.65 -12.82 -2.55
N ALA A 885 -33.65 -13.68 -2.74
CA ALA A 885 -32.82 -14.20 -1.65
C ALA A 885 -32.00 -13.08 -0.98
N GLY A 886 -31.46 -12.12 -1.74
CA GLY A 886 -30.82 -10.91 -1.21
C GLY A 886 -31.77 -10.05 -0.36
N ILE A 887 -33.01 -9.89 -0.78
CA ILE A 887 -34.07 -9.23 0.01
C ILE A 887 -34.40 -10.02 1.27
N CYS A 888 -34.49 -11.36 1.20
CA CYS A 888 -34.65 -12.23 2.38
C CYS A 888 -33.50 -12.05 3.37
N LEU A 889 -32.26 -11.93 2.88
CA LEU A 889 -31.09 -11.70 3.71
C LEU A 889 -31.16 -10.33 4.41
N GLY A 890 -31.57 -9.29 3.69
CA GLY A 890 -31.74 -7.95 4.28
C GLY A 890 -32.87 -7.89 5.33
N ARG A 891 -33.97 -8.61 5.09
CA ARG A 891 -35.03 -8.81 6.09
C ARG A 891 -34.53 -9.57 7.33
N CYS A 892 -33.62 -10.53 7.17
CA CYS A 892 -32.99 -11.21 8.31
C CYS A 892 -32.18 -10.25 9.18
N TRP A 893 -31.50 -9.27 8.58
CA TRP A 893 -30.77 -8.26 9.35
C TRP A 893 -31.70 -7.35 10.14
N SER A 894 -32.75 -6.77 9.52
CA SER A 894 -33.75 -5.97 10.25
C SER A 894 -34.43 -6.75 11.38
N ILE A 895 -34.68 -8.06 11.23
CA ILE A 895 -35.21 -8.93 12.31
C ILE A 895 -34.20 -9.07 13.47
N LEU A 896 -32.90 -9.05 13.20
CA LEU A 896 -31.86 -9.08 14.23
C LEU A 896 -31.78 -7.75 14.98
N GLU A 897 -31.86 -6.62 14.29
CA GLU A 897 -31.84 -5.26 14.87
C GLU A 897 -33.08 -4.95 15.72
N GLU A 898 -34.25 -5.42 15.28
CA GLU A 898 -35.50 -5.42 16.06
C GLU A 898 -35.31 -6.15 17.39
N ARG A 899 -34.85 -7.41 17.33
CA ARG A 899 -34.91 -8.37 18.45
C ARG A 899 -33.73 -8.34 19.41
N TYR A 900 -32.57 -7.81 19.00
CA TYR A 900 -31.35 -7.83 19.81
C TYR A 900 -30.61 -6.48 19.75
N GLU A 901 -30.43 -5.86 20.92
CA GLU A 901 -29.88 -4.50 21.01
C GLU A 901 -28.42 -4.41 20.54
N GLU A 902 -27.65 -5.50 20.67
CA GLU A 902 -26.26 -5.61 20.20
C GLU A 902 -26.08 -5.39 18.69
N TYR A 903 -27.14 -5.51 17.88
CA TYR A 903 -27.10 -5.28 16.42
C TYR A 903 -27.58 -3.90 15.98
N ARG A 904 -28.16 -3.07 16.88
CA ARG A 904 -28.67 -1.73 16.56
C ARG A 904 -27.58 -0.67 16.29
N THR A 905 -26.31 -1.08 16.14
CA THR A 905 -25.15 -0.21 15.87
C THR A 905 -24.40 -0.70 14.61
N LYS A 906 -23.23 -0.13 14.26
CA LYS A 906 -22.43 -0.62 13.10
C LYS A 906 -21.68 -1.92 13.44
N PHE A 907 -22.26 -3.05 13.02
CA PHE A 907 -21.75 -4.41 13.22
C PHE A 907 -20.92 -4.90 12.03
N ARG A 908 -19.80 -5.59 12.29
CA ARG A 908 -18.71 -5.82 11.30
C ARG A 908 -18.82 -7.11 10.48
N TYR A 909 -19.61 -8.09 10.94
CA TYR A 909 -19.82 -9.39 10.28
C TYR A 909 -21.32 -9.81 10.34
N PRO A 910 -22.24 -8.99 9.78
CA PRO A 910 -23.68 -9.17 9.94
C PRO A 910 -24.21 -10.53 9.41
N TYR A 911 -23.67 -11.07 8.32
CA TYR A 911 -24.15 -12.34 7.75
C TYR A 911 -23.84 -13.56 8.66
N PRO A 912 -22.61 -13.79 9.17
CA PRO A 912 -22.39 -14.81 10.20
C PRO A 912 -23.21 -14.62 11.49
N ALA A 913 -23.63 -13.39 11.84
CA ALA A 913 -24.52 -13.15 12.98
C ALA A 913 -25.97 -13.61 12.71
N ILE A 914 -26.50 -13.41 11.50
CA ILE A 914 -27.79 -13.98 11.06
C ILE A 914 -27.76 -15.51 11.22
N ALA A 915 -26.70 -16.16 10.72
CA ALA A 915 -26.53 -17.62 10.85
C ALA A 915 -26.48 -18.08 12.33
N TYR A 916 -25.80 -17.30 13.19
CA TYR A 916 -25.74 -17.56 14.63
C TYR A 916 -27.11 -17.49 15.30
N ARG A 917 -27.92 -16.47 15.01
CA ARG A 917 -29.25 -16.30 15.62
C ARG A 917 -30.32 -17.23 15.04
N ALA A 918 -30.14 -17.74 13.82
CA ALA A 918 -31.03 -18.73 13.22
C ALA A 918 -30.79 -20.17 13.73
N TYR A 919 -29.54 -20.62 13.78
CA TYR A 919 -29.17 -22.03 14.05
C TYR A 919 -27.97 -22.24 15.00
N GLY A 920 -27.37 -21.18 15.55
CA GLY A 920 -26.35 -21.27 16.59
C GLY A 920 -24.90 -21.37 16.10
N ARG A 921 -23.99 -21.65 17.03
CA ARG A 921 -22.53 -21.44 16.86
C ARG A 921 -21.88 -22.31 15.78
N LYS A 922 -22.35 -23.55 15.56
CA LYS A 922 -21.83 -24.42 14.50
C LYS A 922 -22.13 -23.84 13.11
N THR A 923 -23.36 -23.39 12.89
CA THR A 923 -23.79 -22.80 11.61
C THR A 923 -23.10 -21.47 11.34
N LYS A 924 -22.80 -20.64 12.37
CA LYS A 924 -21.97 -19.43 12.21
C LYS A 924 -20.65 -19.74 11.50
N TYR A 925 -19.89 -20.72 11.99
CA TYR A 925 -18.57 -21.02 11.43
C TYR A 925 -18.65 -21.67 10.04
N PHE A 926 -19.66 -22.50 9.78
CA PHE A 926 -19.88 -23.08 8.44
C PHE A 926 -20.24 -22.00 7.40
N VAL A 927 -21.13 -21.06 7.75
CA VAL A 927 -21.50 -19.95 6.88
C VAL A 927 -20.35 -18.98 6.67
N SER A 928 -19.58 -18.66 7.73
CA SER A 928 -18.34 -17.89 7.65
C SER A 928 -17.35 -18.54 6.68
N PHE A 929 -17.12 -19.85 6.76
CA PHE A 929 -16.27 -20.58 5.80
C PHE A 929 -16.79 -20.43 4.35
N CYS A 930 -18.08 -20.64 4.10
CA CYS A 930 -18.66 -20.45 2.77
C CYS A 930 -18.55 -19.00 2.26
N ILE A 931 -18.70 -17.99 3.14
CA ILE A 931 -18.52 -16.57 2.78
C ILE A 931 -17.07 -16.30 2.37
N HIS A 932 -16.08 -16.82 3.10
CA HIS A 932 -14.68 -16.67 2.70
C HIS A 932 -14.37 -17.37 1.37
N VAL A 933 -14.91 -18.57 1.12
CA VAL A 933 -14.72 -19.27 -0.18
C VAL A 933 -15.40 -18.51 -1.34
N ASN A 934 -16.56 -17.88 -1.11
CA ASN A 934 -17.18 -16.97 -2.08
C ASN A 934 -16.26 -15.77 -2.34
N LEU A 935 -16.00 -14.96 -1.32
CA LEU A 935 -15.34 -13.66 -1.48
C LEU A 935 -13.91 -13.80 -2.01
N PHE A 936 -13.13 -14.80 -1.57
CA PHE A 936 -11.84 -15.10 -2.18
C PHE A 936 -11.99 -15.59 -3.62
N GLY A 937 -12.93 -16.50 -3.90
CA GLY A 937 -13.17 -17.05 -5.23
C GLY A 937 -13.53 -15.99 -6.27
N VAL A 938 -14.37 -15.02 -5.92
CA VAL A 938 -14.74 -13.90 -6.80
C VAL A 938 -13.53 -13.03 -7.13
N VAL A 939 -12.72 -12.64 -6.13
CA VAL A 939 -11.57 -11.75 -6.40
C VAL A 939 -10.39 -12.46 -7.07
N ILE A 940 -10.26 -13.79 -6.92
CA ILE A 940 -9.38 -14.61 -7.77
C ILE A 940 -9.82 -14.51 -9.24
N VAL A 941 -11.12 -14.63 -9.53
CA VAL A 941 -11.65 -14.49 -10.90
C VAL A 941 -11.47 -13.06 -11.41
N PHE A 942 -11.65 -12.01 -10.59
CA PHE A 942 -11.42 -10.62 -11.02
C PHE A 942 -9.94 -10.36 -11.33
N LEU A 943 -9.01 -10.90 -10.53
CA LEU A 943 -7.58 -10.84 -10.79
C LEU A 943 -7.20 -11.57 -12.08
N LEU A 944 -7.74 -12.77 -12.32
CA LEU A 944 -7.51 -13.49 -13.57
C LEU A 944 -8.08 -12.72 -14.77
N LEU A 945 -9.33 -12.29 -14.70
CA LEU A 945 -10.02 -11.66 -15.83
C LEU A 945 -9.39 -10.30 -16.20
N SER A 946 -9.05 -9.47 -15.21
CA SER A 946 -8.29 -8.22 -15.45
C SER A 946 -6.93 -8.47 -16.10
N SER A 947 -6.20 -9.48 -15.61
CA SER A 947 -4.89 -9.84 -16.17
C SER A 947 -4.99 -10.33 -17.62
N GLN A 948 -6.06 -11.07 -17.95
CA GLN A 948 -6.29 -11.58 -19.30
C GLN A 948 -6.68 -10.44 -20.26
N LEU A 949 -7.51 -9.50 -19.81
CA LEU A 949 -7.90 -8.32 -20.59
C LEU A 949 -6.70 -7.42 -20.91
N ILE A 950 -5.87 -7.08 -19.93
CA ILE A 950 -4.66 -6.26 -20.19
C ILE A 950 -3.64 -7.05 -21.02
N SER A 951 -3.47 -8.36 -20.79
CA SER A 951 -2.57 -9.18 -21.61
C SER A 951 -2.96 -9.24 -23.09
N SER A 952 -4.25 -9.11 -23.42
CA SER A 952 -4.73 -9.07 -24.81
C SER A 952 -4.57 -7.69 -25.46
N VAL A 953 -4.41 -6.61 -24.68
CA VAL A 953 -4.08 -5.27 -25.19
C VAL A 953 -2.57 -5.08 -25.29
N ALA A 954 -1.82 -5.67 -24.36
CA ALA A 954 -0.37 -5.62 -24.25
C ALA A 954 0.36 -6.77 -24.98
N GLU A 955 -0.29 -7.42 -25.96
CA GLU A 955 0.27 -8.56 -26.68
C GLU A 955 1.56 -8.19 -27.44
N GLU A 956 1.60 -6.99 -28.03
CA GLU A 956 2.79 -6.40 -28.68
C GLU A 956 3.97 -6.17 -27.71
N LEU A 957 3.72 -6.06 -26.40
CA LEU A 957 4.77 -5.93 -25.39
C LEU A 957 5.38 -7.30 -24.99
N GLY A 958 4.84 -8.42 -25.48
CA GLY A 958 5.31 -9.76 -25.14
C GLY A 958 5.09 -10.19 -23.68
N ILE A 959 4.31 -9.41 -22.91
CA ILE A 959 4.06 -9.65 -21.48
C ILE A 959 2.92 -10.67 -21.34
N SER A 960 3.26 -11.91 -20.99
CA SER A 960 2.27 -12.97 -20.79
C SER A 960 1.23 -12.64 -19.71
N PHE A 961 0.03 -13.20 -19.86
CA PHE A 961 -1.05 -13.14 -18.87
C PHE A 961 -0.62 -13.58 -17.46
N CYS A 962 0.31 -14.53 -17.34
CA CYS A 962 0.88 -14.94 -16.05
C CYS A 962 1.69 -13.83 -15.36
N TYR A 963 2.33 -12.92 -16.11
CA TYR A 963 2.95 -11.73 -15.53
C TYR A 963 1.91 -10.68 -15.15
N TRP A 964 0.85 -10.50 -15.94
CA TRP A 964 -0.23 -9.57 -15.58
C TRP A 964 -0.92 -9.92 -14.25
N ILE A 965 -1.03 -11.22 -13.91
CA ILE A 965 -1.50 -11.66 -12.58
C ILE A 965 -0.60 -11.14 -11.45
N LEU A 966 0.73 -11.18 -11.63
CA LEU A 966 1.70 -10.68 -10.65
C LEU A 966 1.65 -9.14 -10.56
N ILE A 967 1.63 -8.46 -11.71
CA ILE A 967 1.61 -6.99 -11.82
C ILE A 967 0.34 -6.44 -11.15
N LEU A 968 -0.84 -6.95 -11.52
CA LEU A 968 -2.10 -6.48 -10.95
C LEU A 968 -2.24 -6.83 -9.46
N SER A 969 -1.72 -7.98 -9.00
CA SER A 969 -1.70 -8.27 -7.56
C SER A 969 -0.83 -7.29 -6.79
N ALA A 970 0.33 -6.90 -7.33
CA ALA A 970 1.21 -5.91 -6.72
C ALA A 970 0.57 -4.51 -6.68
N LEU A 971 -0.21 -4.13 -7.70
CA LEU A 971 -0.92 -2.85 -7.77
C LEU A 971 -2.19 -2.81 -6.88
N ILE A 972 -2.93 -3.92 -6.78
CA ILE A 972 -4.15 -4.01 -5.96
C ILE A 972 -3.82 -4.17 -4.47
N CYS A 973 -2.68 -4.79 -4.11
CA CYS A 973 -2.33 -5.06 -2.71
C CYS A 973 -2.29 -3.79 -1.82
N PRO A 974 -1.63 -2.67 -2.18
CA PRO A 974 -1.69 -1.42 -1.42
C PRO A 974 -3.10 -0.85 -1.30
N LEU A 975 -3.89 -0.94 -2.38
CA LEU A 975 -5.27 -0.46 -2.40
C LEU A 975 -6.20 -1.26 -1.47
N MET A 976 -5.91 -2.54 -1.22
CA MET A 976 -6.64 -3.31 -0.21
C MET A 976 -6.47 -2.75 1.20
N TRP A 977 -5.31 -2.18 1.54
CA TRP A 977 -5.01 -1.73 2.90
C TRP A 977 -5.91 -0.58 3.38
N LEU A 978 -6.61 0.09 2.46
CA LEU A 978 -7.54 1.20 2.69
C LEU A 978 -8.72 0.83 3.61
N GLY A 979 -9.58 1.82 3.85
CA GLY A 979 -10.62 1.85 4.88
C GLY A 979 -11.78 0.84 4.70
N THR A 980 -12.89 1.18 5.34
CA THR A 980 -14.22 0.56 5.18
C THR A 980 -14.93 1.16 3.95
N PRO A 981 -16.08 0.62 3.48
CA PRO A 981 -16.72 1.11 2.25
C PRO A 981 -17.07 2.61 2.28
N ASP A 982 -17.40 3.16 3.45
CA ASP A 982 -17.59 4.60 3.68
C ASP A 982 -16.35 5.44 3.27
N ASP A 983 -15.16 4.84 3.31
CA ASP A 983 -13.86 5.48 3.11
C ASP A 983 -13.30 5.28 1.69
N PHE A 984 -13.93 4.44 0.84
CA PHE A 984 -13.49 4.19 -0.54
C PHE A 984 -14.63 4.11 -1.57
N TRP A 985 -15.78 4.71 -1.28
CA TRP A 985 -16.93 4.76 -2.19
C TRP A 985 -16.66 5.23 -3.65
N PRO A 986 -15.65 6.07 -3.97
CA PRO A 986 -15.34 6.38 -5.37
C PRO A 986 -14.93 5.15 -6.19
N ALA A 987 -14.38 4.10 -5.57
CA ALA A 987 -14.08 2.84 -6.26
C ALA A 987 -15.36 2.15 -6.77
N ALA A 988 -16.47 2.22 -6.03
CA ALA A 988 -17.76 1.68 -6.48
C ALA A 988 -18.32 2.44 -7.70
N VAL A 989 -18.15 3.77 -7.70
CA VAL A 989 -18.54 4.64 -8.82
C VAL A 989 -17.65 4.38 -10.05
N LEU A 990 -16.33 4.34 -9.87
CA LEU A 990 -15.38 4.08 -10.96
C LEU A 990 -15.57 2.68 -11.54
N ALA A 991 -15.83 1.66 -10.70
CA ALA A 991 -16.21 0.33 -11.15
C ALA A 991 -17.49 0.38 -12.01
N LEU A 992 -18.59 0.93 -11.50
CA LEU A 992 -19.84 0.93 -12.24
C LEU A 992 -19.76 1.75 -13.54
N ALA A 993 -19.12 2.92 -13.52
CA ALA A 993 -18.96 3.79 -14.69
C ALA A 993 -18.11 3.15 -15.79
N THR A 994 -16.99 2.51 -15.45
CA THR A 994 -16.11 1.86 -16.44
C THR A 994 -16.82 0.68 -17.12
N THR A 995 -17.54 -0.18 -16.38
CA THR A 995 -18.36 -1.22 -17.01
C THR A 995 -19.53 -0.63 -17.81
N PHE A 996 -20.20 0.43 -17.34
CA PHE A 996 -21.33 1.03 -18.07
C PHE A 996 -20.92 1.53 -19.46
N VAL A 997 -19.81 2.28 -19.54
CA VAL A 997 -19.24 2.75 -20.81
C VAL A 997 -18.78 1.56 -21.67
N ALA A 998 -18.07 0.60 -21.08
CA ALA A 998 -17.61 -0.60 -21.78
C ALA A 998 -18.78 -1.41 -22.38
N CYS A 999 -19.90 -1.58 -21.66
CA CYS A 999 -21.08 -2.28 -22.17
C CYS A 999 -21.71 -1.56 -23.36
N ILE A 1000 -21.82 -0.23 -23.35
CA ILE A 1000 -22.36 0.53 -24.48
C ILE A 1000 -21.45 0.38 -25.71
N MET A 1001 -20.13 0.52 -25.53
CA MET A 1001 -19.15 0.32 -26.61
C MET A 1001 -19.17 -1.12 -27.14
N LEU A 1002 -19.32 -2.11 -26.26
CA LEU A 1002 -19.40 -3.53 -26.60
C LEU A 1002 -20.68 -3.86 -27.38
N ILE A 1003 -21.84 -3.34 -26.95
CA ILE A 1003 -23.11 -3.48 -27.69
C ILE A 1003 -22.99 -2.87 -29.09
N ALA A 1004 -22.43 -1.66 -29.20
CA ALA A 1004 -22.21 -1.01 -30.49
C ALA A 1004 -21.26 -1.81 -31.41
N LEU A 1005 -20.20 -2.40 -30.84
CA LEU A 1005 -19.24 -3.22 -31.58
C LEU A 1005 -19.85 -4.55 -32.05
N ILE A 1006 -20.63 -5.24 -31.22
CA ILE A 1006 -21.34 -6.48 -31.59
C ILE A 1006 -22.42 -6.21 -32.66
N ILE A 1007 -23.11 -5.06 -32.57
CA ILE A 1007 -24.09 -4.63 -33.60
C ILE A 1007 -23.39 -4.26 -34.92
N ARG A 1008 -22.15 -3.74 -34.90
CA ARG A 1008 -21.35 -3.60 -36.12
C ARG A 1008 -20.97 -4.98 -36.68
N ASP A 1009 -20.40 -5.86 -35.86
CA ASP A 1009 -19.98 -7.21 -36.27
C ASP A 1009 -21.14 -8.00 -36.90
N LEU A 1010 -22.40 -7.83 -36.44
CA LEU A 1010 -23.60 -8.41 -37.06
C LEU A 1010 -23.74 -8.11 -38.57
N SER A 1011 -23.20 -6.98 -39.06
CA SER A 1011 -23.23 -6.64 -40.50
C SER A 1011 -22.08 -7.26 -41.32
N GLU A 1012 -21.02 -7.72 -40.65
CA GLU A 1012 -19.82 -8.34 -41.25
C GLU A 1012 -19.80 -9.88 -41.01
N ALA A 1013 -20.63 -10.38 -40.08
CA ALA A 1013 -20.68 -11.77 -39.65
C ALA A 1013 -21.43 -12.71 -40.61
N ARG A 1014 -20.95 -13.95 -40.70
CA ARG A 1014 -21.69 -15.08 -41.30
C ARG A 1014 -22.68 -15.64 -40.27
N PRO A 1015 -23.81 -16.25 -40.70
CA PRO A 1015 -24.78 -16.86 -39.79
C PRO A 1015 -24.14 -17.80 -38.76
N ALA A 1016 -24.49 -17.60 -37.50
CA ALA A 1016 -24.01 -18.38 -36.36
C ALA A 1016 -24.62 -19.79 -36.32
N VAL A 1017 -23.85 -20.78 -35.86
CA VAL A 1017 -24.35 -22.15 -35.62
C VAL A 1017 -24.57 -22.35 -34.13
N TYR A 1018 -25.64 -23.06 -33.75
CA TYR A 1018 -25.96 -23.36 -32.35
C TYR A 1018 -25.83 -24.86 -32.09
N PRO A 1019 -24.82 -25.32 -31.32
CA PRO A 1019 -24.64 -26.74 -31.03
C PRO A 1019 -25.74 -27.28 -30.09
N PRO A 1020 -26.03 -28.60 -30.14
CA PRO A 1020 -26.99 -29.21 -29.23
C PRO A 1020 -26.49 -29.16 -27.78
N THR A 1021 -27.37 -28.83 -26.84
CA THR A 1021 -27.02 -28.65 -25.43
C THR A 1021 -26.79 -29.98 -24.72
N SER A 1022 -25.73 -30.06 -23.93
CA SER A 1022 -25.45 -31.20 -23.05
C SER A 1022 -25.89 -30.90 -21.61
N VAL A 1023 -26.29 -31.94 -20.87
CA VAL A 1023 -26.71 -31.78 -19.47
C VAL A 1023 -25.57 -31.22 -18.58
N PRO A 1024 -24.30 -31.68 -18.68
CA PRO A 1024 -23.20 -31.06 -17.94
C PRO A 1024 -23.01 -29.58 -18.27
N ASN A 1025 -23.06 -29.19 -19.54
CA ASN A 1025 -22.86 -27.80 -19.97
C ASN A 1025 -23.97 -26.90 -19.42
N TYR A 1026 -25.23 -27.36 -19.44
CA TYR A 1026 -26.37 -26.64 -18.87
C TYR A 1026 -26.20 -26.38 -17.35
N PHE A 1027 -25.62 -27.33 -16.60
CA PHE A 1027 -25.31 -27.13 -15.18
C PHE A 1027 -24.00 -26.37 -14.93
N LEU A 1028 -23.04 -26.34 -15.86
CA LEU A 1028 -21.92 -25.40 -15.78
C LEU A 1028 -22.41 -23.95 -15.95
N SER A 1029 -23.31 -23.70 -16.90
CA SER A 1029 -24.00 -22.40 -17.08
C SER A 1029 -24.73 -21.94 -15.83
N PHE A 1030 -25.40 -22.84 -15.09
CA PHE A 1030 -26.01 -22.52 -13.79
C PHE A 1030 -24.98 -21.89 -12.82
N GLY A 1031 -23.75 -22.42 -12.79
CA GLY A 1031 -22.65 -21.88 -11.99
C GLY A 1031 -22.18 -20.52 -12.50
N THR A 1032 -22.00 -20.37 -13.82
CA THR A 1032 -21.62 -19.09 -14.46
C THR A 1032 -22.63 -17.98 -14.17
N ILE A 1033 -23.93 -18.31 -14.25
CA ILE A 1033 -25.03 -17.38 -13.97
C ILE A 1033 -25.09 -17.03 -12.49
N TYR A 1034 -25.00 -17.99 -11.56
CA TYR A 1034 -24.98 -17.66 -10.13
C TYR A 1034 -23.75 -16.84 -9.73
N PHE A 1035 -22.57 -17.12 -10.31
CA PHE A 1035 -21.39 -16.28 -10.12
C PHE A 1035 -21.67 -14.82 -10.54
N SER A 1036 -22.26 -14.64 -11.72
CA SER A 1036 -22.64 -13.33 -12.27
C SER A 1036 -23.65 -12.55 -11.40
N PHE A 1037 -24.36 -13.24 -10.49
CA PHE A 1037 -25.28 -12.61 -9.53
C PHE A 1037 -24.80 -12.75 -8.06
N GLY A 1038 -23.53 -13.08 -7.82
CA GLY A 1038 -23.04 -13.61 -6.54
C GLY A 1038 -22.81 -12.63 -5.37
N GLY A 1039 -23.20 -11.37 -5.50
CA GLY A 1039 -22.84 -10.29 -4.57
C GLY A 1039 -23.42 -10.37 -3.14
N ALA A 1040 -24.30 -11.33 -2.86
CA ALA A 1040 -25.09 -11.39 -1.62
C ALA A 1040 -24.27 -11.49 -0.32
N ALA A 1041 -23.04 -12.00 -0.38
CA ALA A 1041 -22.16 -12.10 0.79
C ALA A 1041 -21.85 -10.73 1.42
N SER A 1042 -21.80 -9.66 0.61
CA SER A 1042 -21.54 -8.28 1.06
C SER A 1042 -22.81 -7.52 1.50
N PHE A 1043 -23.99 -8.00 1.11
CA PHE A 1043 -25.25 -7.23 1.22
C PHE A 1043 -25.57 -6.75 2.65
N PRO A 1044 -25.46 -7.59 3.71
CA PRO A 1044 -25.77 -7.12 5.06
C PRO A 1044 -24.74 -6.12 5.60
N THR A 1045 -23.51 -6.11 5.07
CA THR A 1045 -22.51 -5.08 5.39
C THR A 1045 -22.90 -3.75 4.74
N PHE A 1046 -23.30 -3.76 3.46
CA PHE A 1046 -23.83 -2.56 2.80
C PHE A 1046 -25.09 -2.02 3.50
N GLN A 1047 -26.02 -2.91 3.90
CA GLN A 1047 -27.19 -2.53 4.69
C GLN A 1047 -26.82 -1.93 6.05
N ASN A 1048 -25.87 -2.54 6.78
CA ASN A 1048 -25.36 -2.00 8.03
C ASN A 1048 -24.75 -0.59 7.85
N ASP A 1049 -24.11 -0.34 6.72
CA ASP A 1049 -23.52 0.96 6.40
C ASP A 1049 -24.50 1.96 5.77
N MET A 1050 -25.72 1.56 5.41
CA MET A 1050 -26.75 2.48 4.89
C MET A 1050 -27.30 3.44 5.95
N LYS A 1051 -27.55 4.69 5.53
CA LYS A 1051 -28.22 5.75 6.33
C LYS A 1051 -29.65 5.40 6.74
N ASN A 1052 -30.33 4.54 5.98
CA ASN A 1052 -31.65 3.99 6.30
C ASN A 1052 -31.68 2.50 5.96
N ARG A 1053 -31.54 1.63 6.97
CA ARG A 1053 -31.25 0.20 6.79
C ARG A 1053 -32.42 -0.60 6.20
N ASP A 1054 -33.66 -0.19 6.44
CA ASP A 1054 -34.85 -0.88 5.90
C ASP A 1054 -35.07 -0.61 4.40
N GLU A 1055 -34.51 0.47 3.87
CA GLU A 1055 -34.54 0.77 2.43
C GLU A 1055 -33.56 -0.05 1.59
N PHE A 1056 -32.79 -0.96 2.21
CA PHE A 1056 -31.91 -1.88 1.50
C PHE A 1056 -32.63 -2.68 0.39
N SER A 1057 -33.90 -3.05 0.59
CA SER A 1057 -34.68 -3.74 -0.45
C SER A 1057 -34.86 -2.88 -1.72
N LYS A 1058 -34.90 -1.55 -1.59
CA LYS A 1058 -34.92 -0.62 -2.73
C LYS A 1058 -33.57 -0.60 -3.43
N ALA A 1059 -32.47 -0.48 -2.67
CA ALA A 1059 -31.11 -0.47 -3.19
C ALA A 1059 -30.76 -1.77 -3.94
N ALA A 1060 -31.12 -2.93 -3.39
CA ALA A 1060 -30.96 -4.22 -4.04
C ALA A 1060 -31.76 -4.30 -5.35
N THR A 1061 -33.03 -3.88 -5.34
CA THR A 1061 -33.87 -3.89 -6.55
C THR A 1061 -33.27 -3.02 -7.66
N ILE A 1062 -32.83 -1.79 -7.33
CA ILE A 1062 -32.19 -0.89 -8.31
C ILE A 1062 -30.87 -1.50 -8.83
N GLY A 1063 -30.02 -2.03 -7.94
CA GLY A 1063 -28.75 -2.64 -8.31
C GLY A 1063 -28.91 -3.84 -9.26
N PHE A 1064 -29.83 -4.77 -8.96
CA PHE A 1064 -30.11 -5.91 -9.84
C PHE A 1064 -30.75 -5.50 -11.17
N VAL A 1065 -31.60 -4.47 -11.21
CA VAL A 1065 -32.16 -3.94 -12.46
C VAL A 1065 -31.06 -3.33 -13.34
N VAL A 1066 -30.14 -2.55 -12.76
CA VAL A 1066 -28.98 -2.00 -13.50
C VAL A 1066 -28.09 -3.12 -14.04
N ILE A 1067 -27.79 -4.16 -13.24
CA ILE A 1067 -27.02 -5.32 -13.71
C ILE A 1067 -27.75 -6.04 -14.84
N LEU A 1068 -29.04 -6.35 -14.70
CA LEU A 1068 -29.79 -7.08 -15.72
C LEU A 1068 -29.89 -6.30 -17.05
N LEU A 1069 -30.03 -4.96 -16.98
CA LEU A 1069 -30.01 -4.09 -18.17
C LEU A 1069 -28.65 -4.02 -18.86
N LEU A 1070 -27.54 -4.19 -18.14
CA LEU A 1070 -26.20 -4.28 -18.73
C LEU A 1070 -25.92 -5.69 -19.28
N TYR A 1071 -26.37 -6.72 -18.57
CA TYR A 1071 -26.01 -8.11 -18.83
C TYR A 1071 -26.86 -8.75 -19.94
N LEU A 1072 -28.17 -8.55 -19.90
CA LEU A 1072 -29.11 -9.24 -20.80
C LEU A 1072 -28.90 -8.87 -22.29
N PRO A 1073 -28.66 -7.60 -22.68
CA PRO A 1073 -28.39 -7.26 -24.08
C PRO A 1073 -27.08 -7.85 -24.58
N VAL A 1074 -26.00 -7.76 -23.79
CA VAL A 1074 -24.68 -8.32 -24.19
C VAL A 1074 -24.74 -9.84 -24.29
N ALA A 1075 -25.38 -10.51 -23.31
CA ALA A 1075 -25.58 -11.96 -23.33
C ALA A 1075 -26.30 -12.41 -24.60
N ILE A 1076 -27.46 -11.81 -24.90
CA ILE A 1076 -28.28 -12.18 -26.07
C ILE A 1076 -27.56 -11.83 -27.37
N LEU A 1077 -27.04 -10.61 -27.53
CA LEU A 1077 -26.37 -10.20 -28.78
C LEU A 1077 -25.12 -11.02 -29.05
N GLY A 1078 -24.27 -11.25 -28.04
CA GLY A 1078 -23.08 -12.09 -28.19
C GLY A 1078 -23.43 -13.53 -28.59
N TYR A 1079 -24.40 -14.15 -27.91
CA TYR A 1079 -24.88 -15.49 -28.26
C TYR A 1079 -25.43 -15.56 -29.69
N VAL A 1080 -26.28 -14.58 -30.08
CA VAL A 1080 -26.89 -14.54 -31.42
C VAL A 1080 -25.85 -14.33 -32.53
N VAL A 1081 -24.89 -13.42 -32.35
CA VAL A 1081 -23.91 -13.04 -33.38
C VAL A 1081 -22.77 -14.07 -33.54
N TYR A 1082 -22.23 -14.61 -32.44
CA TYR A 1082 -21.01 -15.44 -32.51
C TYR A 1082 -21.27 -16.95 -32.42
N GLY A 1083 -22.37 -17.40 -31.79
CA GLY A 1083 -22.77 -18.81 -31.70
C GLY A 1083 -21.64 -19.77 -31.30
N ASP A 1084 -21.39 -20.78 -32.14
CA ASP A 1084 -20.38 -21.82 -31.99
C ASP A 1084 -18.93 -21.31 -31.83
N LYS A 1085 -18.65 -20.06 -32.21
CA LYS A 1085 -17.31 -19.44 -32.10
C LYS A 1085 -17.05 -18.75 -30.76
N LEU A 1086 -18.05 -18.69 -29.88
CA LEU A 1086 -18.04 -17.83 -28.70
C LEU A 1086 -17.14 -18.40 -27.60
N MET A 1087 -16.03 -17.71 -27.34
CA MET A 1087 -15.05 -18.06 -26.30
C MET A 1087 -15.60 -17.79 -24.88
N PRO A 1088 -15.03 -18.40 -23.82
CA PRO A 1088 -15.49 -18.19 -22.43
C PRO A 1088 -15.50 -16.73 -21.95
N ASP A 1089 -14.72 -15.86 -22.61
CA ASP A 1089 -14.83 -14.40 -22.56
C ASP A 1089 -15.23 -13.92 -23.97
N VAL A 1090 -16.36 -13.24 -24.08
CA VAL A 1090 -16.90 -12.76 -25.36
C VAL A 1090 -15.92 -11.88 -26.13
N LEU A 1091 -15.05 -11.09 -25.46
CA LEU A 1091 -14.11 -10.19 -26.15
C LEU A 1091 -13.07 -10.93 -26.98
N GLN A 1092 -12.75 -12.18 -26.64
CA GLN A 1092 -11.87 -13.04 -27.45
C GLN A 1092 -12.57 -13.54 -28.73
N SER A 1093 -13.89 -13.41 -28.82
CA SER A 1093 -14.69 -13.73 -30.01
C SER A 1093 -14.82 -12.56 -31.00
N ILE A 1094 -14.44 -11.34 -30.58
CA ILE A 1094 -14.62 -10.09 -31.33
C ILE A 1094 -13.35 -9.72 -32.10
N SER A 1095 -13.54 -9.21 -33.32
CA SER A 1095 -12.46 -8.73 -34.21
C SER A 1095 -11.53 -7.70 -33.53
N PRO A 1096 -10.19 -7.78 -33.71
CA PRO A 1096 -9.25 -6.79 -33.19
C PRO A 1096 -9.59 -5.37 -33.66
N SER A 1097 -9.65 -4.42 -32.72
CA SER A 1097 -9.91 -3.01 -33.00
C SER A 1097 -9.53 -2.12 -31.82
N VAL A 1098 -9.23 -0.85 -32.08
CA VAL A 1098 -8.96 0.15 -31.01
C VAL A 1098 -10.13 0.23 -30.02
N ILE A 1099 -11.37 0.09 -30.51
CA ILE A 1099 -12.59 0.07 -29.67
C ILE A 1099 -12.58 -1.15 -28.73
N LYS A 1100 -12.24 -2.35 -29.23
CA LYS A 1100 -12.06 -3.56 -28.39
C LYS A 1100 -10.98 -3.34 -27.32
N ASN A 1101 -9.84 -2.76 -27.68
CA ASN A 1101 -8.75 -2.52 -26.71
C ASN A 1101 -9.18 -1.53 -25.61
N ILE A 1102 -9.95 -0.48 -25.95
CA ILE A 1102 -10.52 0.45 -24.95
C ILE A 1102 -11.53 -0.27 -24.04
N ILE A 1103 -12.41 -1.12 -24.59
CA ILE A 1103 -13.34 -1.94 -23.79
C ILE A 1103 -12.58 -2.86 -22.82
N GLN A 1104 -11.51 -3.51 -23.28
CA GLN A 1104 -10.66 -4.38 -22.46
C GLN A 1104 -10.01 -3.61 -21.31
N MET A 1105 -9.44 -2.41 -21.56
CA MET A 1105 -8.86 -1.58 -20.51
C MET A 1105 -9.90 -1.05 -19.52
N LEU A 1106 -11.09 -0.64 -19.98
CA LEU A 1106 -12.19 -0.21 -19.11
C LEU A 1106 -12.66 -1.36 -18.19
N LEU A 1107 -12.81 -2.58 -18.72
CA LEU A 1107 -13.22 -3.74 -17.91
C LEU A 1107 -12.11 -4.25 -17.00
N ALA A 1108 -10.83 -4.14 -17.38
CA ALA A 1108 -9.72 -4.41 -16.46
C ALA A 1108 -9.70 -3.40 -15.29
N LEU A 1109 -9.94 -2.12 -15.58
CA LEU A 1109 -10.04 -1.08 -14.56
C LEU A 1109 -11.26 -1.28 -13.64
N HIS A 1110 -12.39 -1.73 -14.20
CA HIS A 1110 -13.54 -2.18 -13.40
C HIS A 1110 -13.14 -3.28 -12.40
N MET A 1111 -12.53 -4.36 -12.87
CA MET A 1111 -12.12 -5.50 -12.04
C MET A 1111 -11.20 -5.08 -10.89
N ILE A 1112 -10.25 -4.18 -11.14
CA ILE A 1112 -9.32 -3.63 -10.14
C ILE A 1112 -10.09 -2.95 -9.00
N PHE A 1113 -11.09 -2.11 -9.31
CA PHE A 1113 -11.91 -1.45 -8.29
C PHE A 1113 -12.92 -2.40 -7.63
N ALA A 1114 -13.56 -3.28 -8.39
CA ALA A 1114 -14.54 -4.25 -7.89
C ALA A 1114 -13.91 -5.26 -6.92
N PHE A 1115 -12.63 -5.63 -7.12
CA PHE A 1115 -11.84 -6.45 -6.21
C PHE A 1115 -11.86 -5.86 -4.78
N LEU A 1116 -11.65 -4.55 -4.66
CA LEU A 1116 -11.59 -3.85 -3.36
C LEU A 1116 -12.95 -3.88 -2.62
N LEU A 1117 -14.06 -3.78 -3.37
CA LEU A 1117 -15.41 -3.88 -2.82
C LEU A 1117 -15.65 -5.28 -2.23
N VAL A 1118 -15.31 -6.33 -2.99
CA VAL A 1118 -15.61 -7.72 -2.66
C VAL A 1118 -14.67 -8.29 -1.58
N ILE A 1119 -13.39 -7.92 -1.54
CA ILE A 1119 -12.47 -8.47 -0.52
C ILE A 1119 -12.64 -7.81 0.86
N ASN A 1120 -13.26 -6.64 0.94
CA ASN A 1120 -13.36 -5.89 2.19
C ASN A 1120 -14.21 -6.59 3.27
N PRO A 1121 -15.40 -7.17 3.03
CA PRO A 1121 -16.15 -7.88 4.07
C PRO A 1121 -15.39 -9.07 4.68
N ALA A 1122 -14.69 -9.86 3.86
CA ALA A 1122 -13.78 -10.90 4.35
C ALA A 1122 -12.63 -10.31 5.17
N SER A 1123 -12.07 -9.18 4.72
CA SER A 1123 -10.99 -8.49 5.44
C SER A 1123 -11.47 -8.02 6.82
N GLN A 1124 -12.68 -7.46 6.89
CA GLN A 1124 -13.33 -7.04 8.12
C GLN A 1124 -13.62 -8.20 9.07
N GLU A 1125 -14.03 -9.38 8.57
CA GLU A 1125 -14.25 -10.57 9.40
C GLU A 1125 -12.94 -11.17 9.93
N PHE A 1126 -11.88 -11.23 9.11
CA PHE A 1126 -10.54 -11.63 9.58
C PHE A 1126 -9.94 -10.64 10.58
N GLU A 1127 -10.02 -9.33 10.31
CA GLU A 1127 -9.61 -8.28 11.25
C GLU A 1127 -10.31 -8.46 12.60
N GLU A 1128 -11.62 -8.71 12.61
CA GLU A 1128 -12.38 -8.95 13.84
C GLU A 1128 -11.97 -10.24 14.56
N PHE A 1129 -11.78 -11.34 13.83
CA PHE A 1129 -11.36 -12.63 14.37
C PHE A 1129 -10.02 -12.51 15.13
N PHE A 1130 -9.06 -11.77 14.56
CA PHE A 1130 -7.78 -11.48 15.21
C PHE A 1130 -7.85 -10.32 16.23
N LYS A 1131 -8.99 -9.62 16.33
CA LYS A 1131 -9.25 -8.40 17.12
C LYS A 1131 -8.26 -7.28 16.78
N VAL A 1132 -8.24 -6.92 15.50
CA VAL A 1132 -7.56 -5.77 14.91
C VAL A 1132 -8.52 -4.60 14.85
N SER A 1133 -8.00 -3.38 15.07
CA SER A 1133 -8.81 -2.17 15.11
C SER A 1133 -9.49 -1.87 13.77
N LYS A 1134 -10.39 -0.89 13.79
CA LYS A 1134 -11.05 -0.38 12.58
C LYS A 1134 -10.20 0.65 11.83
N ASP A 1135 -9.19 1.21 12.50
CA ASP A 1135 -8.28 2.23 11.97
C ASP A 1135 -7.28 1.65 10.95
N PHE A 1136 -6.57 2.52 10.23
CA PHE A 1136 -5.42 2.11 9.43
C PHE A 1136 -4.23 1.76 10.34
N GLY A 1137 -3.47 0.73 10.00
CA GLY A 1137 -2.28 0.34 10.77
C GLY A 1137 -1.69 -1.00 10.35
N TRP A 1138 -0.47 -1.28 10.79
CA TRP A 1138 0.33 -2.42 10.31
C TRP A 1138 -0.36 -3.79 10.44
N LYS A 1139 -1.25 -3.99 11.43
CA LYS A 1139 -2.03 -5.22 11.59
C LYS A 1139 -3.09 -5.42 10.49
N ARG A 1140 -3.70 -4.33 10.03
CA ARG A 1140 -4.64 -4.30 8.90
C ARG A 1140 -3.89 -4.58 7.59
N VAL A 1141 -2.77 -3.87 7.38
CA VAL A 1141 -1.84 -4.10 6.26
C VAL A 1141 -1.40 -5.57 6.22
N ALA A 1142 -0.93 -6.13 7.34
CA ALA A 1142 -0.47 -7.52 7.40
C ALA A 1142 -1.58 -8.54 7.08
N ILE A 1143 -2.78 -8.39 7.65
CA ILE A 1143 -3.92 -9.28 7.34
C ILE A 1143 -4.30 -9.18 5.86
N ARG A 1144 -4.50 -7.95 5.34
CA ARG A 1144 -4.95 -7.75 3.95
C ARG A 1144 -3.89 -8.15 2.92
N SER A 1145 -2.60 -7.93 3.20
CA SER A 1145 -1.50 -8.48 2.39
C SER A 1145 -1.46 -10.02 2.42
N THR A 1146 -1.67 -10.64 3.58
CA THR A 1146 -1.73 -12.11 3.69
C THR A 1146 -2.90 -12.68 2.88
N MET A 1147 -4.04 -11.99 2.90
CA MET A 1147 -5.19 -12.31 2.05
C MET A 1147 -4.88 -12.16 0.56
N MET A 1148 -4.19 -11.09 0.15
CA MET A 1148 -3.75 -10.93 -1.24
C MET A 1148 -2.77 -12.04 -1.68
N LEU A 1149 -1.82 -12.43 -0.82
CA LEU A 1149 -0.89 -13.51 -1.12
C LEU A 1149 -1.60 -14.87 -1.30
N PHE A 1150 -2.67 -15.12 -0.53
CA PHE A 1150 -3.54 -16.29 -0.73
C PHE A 1150 -4.30 -16.22 -2.07
N ILE A 1151 -4.87 -15.07 -2.41
CA ILE A 1151 -5.57 -14.82 -3.70
C ILE A 1151 -4.63 -15.03 -4.89
N LEU A 1152 -3.45 -14.40 -4.85
CA LEU A 1152 -2.39 -14.54 -5.85
C LEU A 1152 -1.92 -16.00 -5.99
N PHE A 1153 -1.72 -16.70 -4.87
CA PHE A 1153 -1.33 -18.12 -4.89
C PHE A 1153 -2.36 -19.00 -5.61
N VAL A 1154 -3.65 -18.83 -5.34
CA VAL A 1154 -4.69 -19.62 -6.02
C VAL A 1154 -4.86 -19.20 -7.49
N ALA A 1155 -4.81 -17.90 -7.80
CA ALA A 1155 -4.86 -17.39 -9.17
C ALA A 1155 -3.73 -17.96 -10.04
N LEU A 1156 -2.48 -17.92 -9.55
CA LEU A 1156 -1.35 -18.53 -10.26
C LEU A 1156 -1.42 -20.06 -10.30
N SER A 1157 -2.08 -20.71 -9.33
CA SER A 1157 -2.24 -22.18 -9.28
C SER A 1157 -3.23 -22.69 -10.32
N VAL A 1158 -4.36 -22.00 -10.52
CA VAL A 1158 -5.38 -22.37 -11.51
C VAL A 1158 -5.67 -21.18 -12.44
N PRO A 1159 -4.76 -20.85 -13.37
CA PRO A 1159 -4.88 -19.69 -14.26
C PRO A 1159 -5.85 -19.95 -15.43
N LYS A 1160 -7.08 -20.37 -15.11
CA LYS A 1160 -8.19 -20.61 -16.06
C LYS A 1160 -9.47 -20.04 -15.45
N PHE A 1161 -9.75 -18.77 -15.72
CA PHE A 1161 -10.80 -18.01 -15.01
C PHE A 1161 -12.15 -18.72 -15.01
N GLY A 1162 -12.61 -19.23 -16.18
CA GLY A 1162 -13.90 -19.91 -16.31
C GLY A 1162 -14.06 -21.15 -15.41
N LYS A 1163 -12.97 -21.86 -15.09
CA LYS A 1163 -13.03 -23.05 -14.21
C LYS A 1163 -13.17 -22.66 -12.74
N VAL A 1164 -12.42 -21.64 -12.31
CA VAL A 1164 -12.57 -21.05 -10.96
C VAL A 1164 -13.96 -20.42 -10.81
N LEU A 1165 -14.41 -19.68 -11.82
CA LEU A 1165 -15.72 -19.02 -11.89
C LEU A 1165 -16.86 -20.04 -11.73
N ASN A 1166 -16.90 -21.10 -12.55
CA ASN A 1166 -17.94 -22.12 -12.47
C ASN A 1166 -17.94 -22.86 -11.13
N PHE A 1167 -16.76 -23.21 -10.60
CA PHE A 1167 -16.65 -23.90 -9.30
C PHE A 1167 -17.13 -23.02 -8.13
N VAL A 1168 -16.71 -21.75 -8.07
CA VAL A 1168 -17.10 -20.80 -7.01
C VAL A 1168 -18.59 -20.44 -7.12
N GLY A 1169 -19.08 -20.26 -8.36
CA GLY A 1169 -20.48 -20.02 -8.69
C GLY A 1169 -21.41 -21.14 -8.20
N GLY A 1170 -21.15 -22.37 -8.62
CA GLY A 1170 -21.93 -23.54 -8.25
C GLY A 1170 -21.88 -23.87 -6.75
N SER A 1171 -20.77 -23.59 -6.06
CA SER A 1171 -20.59 -23.96 -4.66
C SER A 1171 -20.93 -22.82 -3.68
N ALA A 1172 -19.93 -22.03 -3.31
CA ALA A 1172 -20.01 -21.05 -2.23
C ALA A 1172 -20.96 -19.90 -2.54
N ILE A 1173 -21.02 -19.44 -3.80
CA ILE A 1173 -21.96 -18.40 -4.23
C ILE A 1173 -23.40 -18.93 -4.18
N THR A 1174 -23.71 -20.07 -4.79
CA THR A 1174 -25.08 -20.62 -4.75
C THR A 1174 -25.57 -20.84 -3.31
N LEU A 1175 -24.70 -21.29 -2.39
CA LEU A 1175 -25.04 -21.39 -0.97
C LEU A 1175 -25.31 -20.01 -0.32
N THR A 1176 -24.40 -19.04 -0.50
CA THR A 1176 -24.46 -17.73 0.19
C THR A 1176 -25.37 -16.69 -0.48
N ALA A 1177 -25.76 -16.87 -1.74
CA ALA A 1177 -26.64 -15.97 -2.49
C ALA A 1177 -28.04 -16.53 -2.76
N SER A 1178 -28.29 -17.81 -2.49
CA SER A 1178 -29.60 -18.45 -2.75
C SER A 1178 -30.09 -19.27 -1.56
N VAL A 1179 -29.32 -20.26 -1.11
CA VAL A 1179 -29.81 -21.28 -0.16
C VAL A 1179 -29.89 -20.75 1.28
N PHE A 1180 -28.80 -20.15 1.78
CA PHE A 1180 -28.71 -19.67 3.16
C PHE A 1180 -29.70 -18.53 3.49
N PRO A 1181 -29.90 -17.50 2.66
CA PRO A 1181 -30.85 -16.42 2.96
C PRO A 1181 -32.27 -16.93 3.21
N CYS A 1182 -32.76 -17.83 2.34
CA CYS A 1182 -34.11 -18.38 2.44
C CYS A 1182 -34.27 -19.28 3.68
N ILE A 1183 -33.25 -20.10 4.00
CA ILE A 1183 -33.23 -20.94 5.20
C ILE A 1183 -33.21 -20.11 6.49
N PHE A 1184 -32.47 -19.00 6.52
CA PHE A 1184 -32.42 -18.12 7.71
C PHE A 1184 -33.66 -17.28 7.86
N TYR A 1185 -34.24 -16.76 6.78
CA TYR A 1185 -35.48 -15.98 6.82
C TYR A 1185 -36.66 -16.82 7.33
N TYR A 1186 -36.83 -18.04 6.78
CA TYR A 1186 -37.82 -19.00 7.26
C TYR A 1186 -37.62 -19.31 8.76
N ARG A 1187 -36.37 -19.54 9.18
CA ARG A 1187 -36.05 -19.89 10.56
C ARG A 1187 -36.31 -18.75 11.54
N LEU A 1188 -35.87 -17.53 11.24
CA LEU A 1188 -36.04 -16.37 12.13
C LEU A 1188 -37.53 -16.01 12.29
N CYS A 1189 -38.32 -16.07 11.22
CA CYS A 1189 -39.77 -15.88 11.30
C CYS A 1189 -40.49 -17.01 12.08
N SER A 1190 -39.92 -18.22 12.16
CA SER A 1190 -40.47 -19.32 12.97
C SER A 1190 -40.24 -19.19 14.49
N GLN A 1191 -39.36 -18.28 14.92
CA GLN A 1191 -39.08 -18.04 16.34
C GLN A 1191 -40.14 -17.13 16.96
N LYS A 1192 -40.67 -17.52 18.13
CA LYS A 1192 -41.61 -16.73 18.94
C LYS A 1192 -41.00 -16.40 20.31
N ASP A 1193 -41.30 -15.20 20.79
CA ASP A 1193 -41.05 -14.70 22.15
C ASP A 1193 -42.18 -13.72 22.49
N PRO A 1194 -42.68 -13.63 23.74
CA PRO A 1194 -43.75 -12.69 24.11
C PRO A 1194 -43.44 -11.20 23.85
N ASN A 1195 -42.16 -10.83 23.74
CA ASN A 1195 -41.71 -9.46 23.55
C ASN A 1195 -41.42 -9.10 22.08
N TRP A 1196 -41.64 -10.04 21.14
CA TRP A 1196 -41.37 -9.83 19.71
C TRP A 1196 -42.67 -9.74 18.90
N PRO A 1197 -42.74 -8.90 17.84
CA PRO A 1197 -43.90 -8.87 16.96
C PRO A 1197 -44.07 -10.19 16.21
N GLU A 1198 -45.31 -10.68 16.11
CA GLU A 1198 -45.60 -11.87 15.32
C GLU A 1198 -45.35 -11.61 13.83
N ARG A 1199 -44.55 -12.47 13.19
CA ARG A 1199 -44.20 -12.39 11.77
C ARG A 1199 -44.66 -13.64 11.04
N TYR A 1200 -45.65 -13.51 10.16
CA TYR A 1200 -46.19 -14.61 9.35
C TYR A 1200 -45.72 -14.53 7.90
N ILE A 1201 -45.10 -15.60 7.39
CA ILE A 1201 -44.77 -15.75 5.96
C ILE A 1201 -45.98 -16.35 5.21
N PRO A 1202 -46.54 -15.70 4.17
CA PRO A 1202 -47.61 -16.23 3.35
C PRO A 1202 -47.29 -17.58 2.68
N LEU A 1203 -48.32 -18.35 2.30
CA LEU A 1203 -48.13 -19.68 1.70
C LEU A 1203 -47.38 -19.62 0.35
N HIS A 1204 -47.71 -18.65 -0.51
CA HIS A 1204 -47.00 -18.45 -1.79
C HIS A 1204 -45.51 -18.14 -1.56
N GLU A 1205 -45.20 -17.33 -0.54
CA GLU A 1205 -43.83 -16.94 -0.22
C GLU A 1205 -43.06 -18.14 0.38
N LYS A 1206 -43.69 -18.95 1.25
CA LYS A 1206 -43.14 -20.24 1.73
C LYS A 1206 -42.81 -21.20 0.57
N ILE A 1207 -43.70 -21.33 -0.41
CA ILE A 1207 -43.49 -22.20 -1.58
C ILE A 1207 -42.30 -21.69 -2.41
N TYR A 1208 -42.22 -20.38 -2.66
CA TYR A 1208 -41.13 -19.79 -3.43
C TYR A 1208 -39.76 -19.93 -2.73
N LEU A 1209 -39.72 -19.75 -1.40
CA LEU A 1209 -38.53 -20.03 -0.58
C LEU A 1209 -38.05 -21.49 -0.73
N ILE A 1210 -38.98 -22.47 -0.74
CA ILE A 1210 -38.64 -23.89 -0.94
C ILE A 1210 -38.11 -24.14 -2.35
N VAL A 1211 -38.72 -23.55 -3.39
CA VAL A 1211 -38.23 -23.66 -4.78
C VAL A 1211 -36.80 -23.14 -4.89
N ILE A 1212 -36.50 -21.95 -4.35
CA ILE A 1212 -35.16 -21.36 -4.38
C ILE A 1212 -34.12 -22.24 -3.65
N ILE A 1213 -34.49 -22.82 -2.50
CA ILE A 1213 -33.62 -23.74 -1.75
C ILE A 1213 -33.34 -25.01 -2.55
N VAL A 1214 -34.36 -25.64 -3.15
CA VAL A 1214 -34.20 -26.88 -3.93
C VAL A 1214 -33.42 -26.63 -5.22
N CYS A 1215 -33.75 -25.59 -5.98
CA CYS A 1215 -32.99 -25.21 -7.18
C CYS A 1215 -31.53 -24.88 -6.86
N GLY A 1216 -31.28 -24.15 -5.77
CA GLY A 1216 -29.92 -23.85 -5.30
C GLY A 1216 -29.13 -25.10 -4.91
N ILE A 1217 -29.70 -25.98 -4.07
CA ILE A 1217 -28.99 -27.20 -3.63
C ILE A 1217 -28.74 -28.14 -4.81
N VAL A 1218 -29.74 -28.42 -5.65
CA VAL A 1218 -29.60 -29.38 -6.75
C VAL A 1218 -28.69 -28.84 -7.85
N GLY A 1219 -28.99 -27.64 -8.37
CA GLY A 1219 -28.20 -27.03 -9.44
C GLY A 1219 -26.77 -26.73 -8.99
N GLY A 1220 -26.60 -26.19 -7.78
CA GLY A 1220 -25.28 -25.90 -7.22
C GLY A 1220 -24.42 -27.14 -7.01
N SER A 1221 -25.00 -28.23 -6.50
CA SER A 1221 -24.26 -29.49 -6.32
C SER A 1221 -23.80 -30.10 -7.64
N ILE A 1222 -24.68 -30.14 -8.65
CA ILE A 1222 -24.35 -30.68 -9.98
C ILE A 1222 -23.31 -29.78 -10.68
N SER A 1223 -23.48 -28.46 -10.61
CA SER A 1223 -22.56 -27.47 -11.15
C SER A 1223 -21.16 -27.56 -10.51
N SER A 1224 -21.10 -27.65 -9.18
CA SER A 1224 -19.86 -27.82 -8.41
C SER A 1224 -19.14 -29.11 -8.77
N TYR A 1225 -19.88 -30.21 -8.93
CA TYR A 1225 -19.32 -31.50 -9.33
C TYR A 1225 -18.77 -31.46 -10.76
N ALA A 1226 -19.53 -30.91 -11.72
CA ALA A 1226 -19.07 -30.75 -13.09
C ALA A 1226 -17.79 -29.89 -13.18
N ALA A 1227 -17.77 -28.74 -12.50
CA ALA A 1227 -16.61 -27.85 -12.44
C ALA A 1227 -15.40 -28.49 -11.74
N PHE A 1228 -15.61 -29.28 -10.68
CA PHE A 1228 -14.53 -30.03 -10.02
C PHE A 1228 -13.93 -31.09 -10.94
N ILE A 1229 -14.75 -31.88 -11.63
CA ILE A 1229 -14.29 -32.87 -12.63
C ILE A 1229 -13.54 -32.16 -13.76
N GLU A 1230 -14.01 -31.01 -14.24
CA GLU A 1230 -13.29 -30.19 -15.21
C GLU A 1230 -11.95 -29.63 -14.69
N ILE A 1231 -11.76 -29.46 -13.38
CA ILE A 1231 -10.48 -29.00 -12.81
C ILE A 1231 -9.49 -30.16 -12.69
N VAL A 1232 -9.94 -31.35 -12.26
CA VAL A 1232 -9.05 -32.51 -12.03
C VAL A 1232 -8.81 -33.40 -13.24
N ALA A 1233 -9.56 -33.22 -14.34
CA ALA A 1233 -9.39 -34.03 -15.55
C ALA A 1233 -7.98 -33.91 -16.17
N PRO A 1234 -7.35 -35.01 -16.65
CA PRO A 1234 -5.95 -34.98 -17.11
C PRO A 1234 -5.65 -33.95 -18.22
N HIS A 1235 -6.57 -33.79 -19.17
CA HIS A 1235 -6.45 -32.81 -20.27
C HIS A 1235 -6.63 -31.35 -19.82
N SER A 1236 -7.06 -31.10 -18.58
CA SER A 1236 -7.28 -29.75 -18.05
C SER A 1236 -6.07 -29.18 -17.31
N PHE A 1237 -5.07 -30.02 -17.04
CA PHE A 1237 -3.90 -29.71 -16.21
C PHE A 1237 -2.85 -28.90 -16.98
N ASN A 1238 -3.05 -27.58 -17.07
CA ASN A 1238 -1.95 -26.68 -17.46
C ASN A 1238 -0.92 -26.60 -16.32
N PRO A 1239 0.37 -26.36 -16.62
CA PRO A 1239 1.30 -25.91 -15.59
C PRO A 1239 0.78 -24.61 -14.97
N PRO A 1240 0.74 -24.48 -13.63
CA PRO A 1240 0.52 -23.19 -12.95
C PRO A 1240 1.42 -22.08 -13.50
N CYS A 1241 1.01 -20.81 -13.36
CA CYS A 1241 1.82 -19.68 -13.81
C CYS A 1241 3.19 -19.63 -13.11
N TYR A 1242 3.29 -19.93 -11.81
CA TYR A 1242 4.59 -20.09 -11.14
C TYR A 1242 5.36 -21.37 -11.53
N VAL A 1243 4.74 -22.29 -12.29
CA VAL A 1243 5.41 -23.46 -12.89
C VAL A 1243 6.01 -23.14 -14.24
N ASN A 1244 5.30 -22.38 -15.09
CA ASN A 1244 5.81 -21.83 -16.33
C ASN A 1244 5.16 -20.44 -16.59
N LEU A 1245 5.93 -19.38 -16.35
CA LEU A 1245 5.46 -17.99 -16.46
C LEU A 1245 5.23 -17.53 -17.92
N THR A 1246 5.64 -18.29 -18.93
CA THR A 1246 5.30 -18.02 -20.34
C THR A 1246 4.22 -18.94 -20.88
N ALA A 1247 3.81 -20.00 -20.15
CA ALA A 1247 2.63 -20.80 -20.49
C ALA A 1247 1.31 -20.14 -20.02
N ALA A 1248 1.10 -18.90 -20.46
CA ALA A 1248 -0.26 -18.42 -20.69
C ALA A 1248 -0.79 -19.02 -22.00
N SER A 1249 -2.10 -19.19 -22.11
CA SER A 1249 -2.73 -19.72 -23.32
C SER A 1249 -2.66 -18.75 -24.49
N ILE A 1250 -1.88 -19.10 -25.51
CA ILE A 1250 -2.39 -19.03 -26.87
C ILE A 1250 -3.62 -19.97 -26.93
N PRO A 1251 -4.77 -19.55 -27.47
CA PRO A 1251 -5.96 -20.40 -27.60
C PRO A 1251 -5.76 -21.57 -28.58
#